data_AF-A0A2U2CBW3-F1
#
_entry.id   AF-A0A2U2CBW3-F1
#
_cell.length_a   1.000
_cell.length_b   1.000
_cell.length_c   1.000
_cell.angle_alpha   90.00
_cell.angle_beta   90.00
_cell.angle_gamma   90.00
#
_symmetry.space_group_name_H-M   'P 1'
#
loop_
_entity.id
_entity.type
_entity.pdbx_description
1 polymer ?
#
loop_
_entity_poly.entity_id
_entity_poly.type
_entity_poly.pdbx_seq_one_letter_code
_entity_poly.pdbx_strand_id
1 'polypeptide(L)'
;MHVLEAVCHLVPDEALRVIDGMTAALQAAPGDFHSLDSLTRMISRIAHSEAMFPRACESLVTLTIAVAEQRTSNADDALSSLFGLYLSGTLAQTDTRIRVARQYLLANDPNHNARGIIMLRSALRTGYWSSSILSYDDARPDAFGWEPHGQDVVEWFTKWLDLAAEIALDGPLAIRDSARKALADEIGDIWRCIPTLRSRIDEVARQLQAAAPWAEGRHALKQMLHYIQRRGEEFPCADTENVLRLIDHMEPVDLEARVRAETVMGWDFDLENEDEDVNAAEARRAKRLELLGRELAANHDSLRAVGRDLLEAEGGSFYSLGAGLAHGAGAPVEVWAVLRDLHLIDPSRTRQTSVLSGFIQQLDISNSAVADEIRVECQGIPALRREYGIFLARGVLPTQELEHVIEIAGEPETSAWHLSDVSWREERELSDEDRVRLLRTILAKSGGPEEVVNALTMLRYVEGNARDRWPEDLREVGLDAVVGIIRAEDLNPTKDERMSRAMSACLRGDDGSGASRVMEAIVDRAARRYGSTYDVERALATLAERAPEVFLGRVFLDEADGPSIRFQDGRRPGPLSHVPTEALIEWCRQNPDRWTRVAPQISPFSRGIDDEGETGQISPLAFAFLEAAPRPEDVVEAYLQHLAPMSWSGSRAAVMERRLAVIETLQDHPAPEVGHKISRLVPDIRARIDRIRQAEQEEGRERDQRFE
;
A
#
# COMPACT_ATOMS: atom_id res chain seq x y z
N MET A 1 1.27 -25.90 -19.76
CA MET A 1 1.92 -25.41 -18.53
C MET A 1 1.48 -26.19 -17.30
N HIS A 2 0.19 -26.22 -16.93
CA HIS A 2 -0.28 -26.89 -15.70
C HIS A 2 0.21 -28.35 -15.49
N VAL A 3 0.24 -29.18 -16.53
CA VAL A 3 0.75 -30.57 -16.41
C VAL A 3 2.26 -30.61 -16.15
N LEU A 4 3.03 -29.78 -16.86
CA LEU A 4 4.48 -29.68 -16.65
C LEU A 4 4.78 -29.14 -15.25
N GLU A 5 4.02 -28.15 -14.81
CA GLU A 5 4.10 -27.59 -13.46
C GLU A 5 3.82 -28.64 -12.38
N ALA A 6 2.88 -29.55 -12.62
CA ALA A 6 2.55 -30.65 -11.72
C ALA A 6 3.67 -31.69 -11.60
N VAL A 7 4.44 -31.94 -12.67
CA VAL A 7 5.41 -33.06 -12.75
C VAL A 7 6.88 -32.63 -12.86
N CYS A 8 7.18 -31.33 -12.88
CA CYS A 8 8.54 -30.82 -13.12
C CYS A 8 9.58 -31.37 -12.14
N HIS A 9 9.17 -31.64 -10.89
CA HIS A 9 10.03 -32.22 -9.86
C HIS A 9 10.39 -33.70 -10.10
N LEU A 10 9.66 -34.41 -10.96
CA LEU A 10 9.95 -35.80 -11.34
C LEU A 10 11.01 -35.91 -12.44
N VAL A 11 11.17 -34.84 -13.24
CA VAL A 11 12.12 -34.74 -14.37
C VAL A 11 12.84 -33.39 -14.34
N PRO A 12 13.57 -33.08 -13.24
CA PRO A 12 14.03 -31.72 -12.96
C PRO A 12 15.04 -31.22 -14.00
N ASP A 13 15.87 -32.11 -14.55
CA ASP A 13 16.85 -31.77 -15.59
C ASP A 13 16.20 -31.29 -16.89
N GLU A 14 15.26 -32.07 -17.41
CA GLU A 14 14.51 -31.73 -18.62
C GLU A 14 13.64 -30.49 -18.39
N ALA A 15 13.02 -30.37 -17.21
CA ALA A 15 12.21 -29.21 -16.86
C ALA A 15 13.03 -27.92 -16.83
N LEU A 16 14.22 -27.91 -16.20
CA LEU A 16 15.11 -26.74 -16.20
C LEU A 16 15.54 -26.36 -17.62
N ARG A 17 15.88 -27.33 -18.48
CA ARG A 17 16.23 -27.02 -19.89
C ARG A 17 15.10 -26.30 -20.63
N VAL A 18 13.85 -26.70 -20.40
CA VAL A 18 12.67 -26.04 -20.98
C VAL A 18 12.51 -24.64 -20.42
N ILE A 19 12.65 -24.48 -19.11
CA ILE A 19 12.57 -23.18 -18.41
C ILE A 19 13.64 -22.22 -18.94
N ASP A 20 14.89 -22.64 -19.01
CA ASP A 20 16.00 -21.82 -19.47
C ASP A 20 15.78 -21.36 -20.93
N GLY A 21 15.26 -22.26 -21.78
CA GLY A 21 14.87 -21.91 -23.15
C GLY A 21 13.74 -20.87 -23.21
N MET A 22 12.75 -20.96 -22.32
CA MET A 22 11.66 -19.98 -22.22
C MET A 22 12.16 -18.63 -21.70
N THR A 23 13.06 -18.62 -20.71
CA THR A 23 13.68 -17.40 -20.17
C THR A 23 14.53 -16.70 -21.23
N ALA A 24 15.30 -17.45 -22.04
CA ALA A 24 16.06 -16.88 -23.15
C ALA A 24 15.14 -16.28 -24.24
N ALA A 25 14.01 -16.93 -24.53
CA ALA A 25 13.02 -16.40 -25.46
C ALA A 25 12.37 -15.11 -24.95
N LEU A 26 12.09 -15.04 -23.64
CA LEU A 26 11.58 -13.85 -22.97
C LEU A 26 12.54 -12.66 -23.08
N GLN A 27 13.84 -12.90 -22.84
CA GLN A 27 14.86 -11.84 -22.99
C GLN A 27 14.95 -11.32 -24.43
N ALA A 28 14.76 -12.21 -25.42
CA ALA A 28 14.78 -11.83 -26.83
C ALA A 28 13.51 -11.07 -27.29
N ALA A 29 12.36 -11.32 -26.63
CA ALA A 29 11.08 -10.70 -26.96
C ALA A 29 10.25 -10.44 -25.68
N PRO A 30 10.45 -9.30 -25.00
CA PRO A 30 9.84 -9.00 -23.70
C PRO A 30 8.31 -8.79 -23.67
N GLY A 31 7.58 -9.06 -24.76
CA GLY A 31 6.13 -8.84 -24.86
C GLY A 31 5.30 -9.82 -24.02
N ASP A 32 4.12 -9.36 -23.57
CA ASP A 32 3.14 -10.02 -22.67
C ASP A 32 3.31 -11.53 -22.48
N PHE A 33 4.24 -11.90 -21.59
CA PHE A 33 4.51 -13.28 -21.25
C PHE A 33 3.59 -13.73 -20.12
N HIS A 34 2.44 -14.29 -20.46
CA HIS A 34 1.41 -14.70 -19.50
C HIS A 34 1.75 -15.94 -18.63
N SER A 35 3.02 -16.37 -18.54
CA SER A 35 3.42 -17.61 -17.85
C SER A 35 4.58 -17.45 -16.85
N LEU A 36 4.92 -16.22 -16.45
CA LEU A 36 6.02 -15.95 -15.50
C LEU A 36 5.81 -16.64 -14.16
N ASP A 37 4.62 -16.54 -13.56
CA ASP A 37 4.32 -17.18 -12.28
C ASP A 37 4.47 -18.71 -12.33
N SER A 38 4.07 -19.33 -13.44
CA SER A 38 4.25 -20.77 -13.65
C SER A 38 5.72 -21.15 -13.77
N LEU A 39 6.56 -20.34 -14.44
CA LEU A 39 8.00 -20.57 -14.49
C LEU A 39 8.61 -20.48 -13.10
N THR A 40 8.31 -19.42 -12.35
CA THR A 40 8.77 -19.24 -10.96
C THR A 40 8.40 -20.44 -10.09
N ARG A 41 7.13 -20.86 -10.08
CA ARG A 41 6.67 -22.01 -9.31
C ARG A 41 7.39 -23.30 -9.69
N MET A 42 7.59 -23.56 -10.99
CA MET A 42 8.30 -24.76 -11.44
C MET A 42 9.74 -24.79 -10.94
N ILE A 43 10.47 -23.69 -11.07
CA ILE A 43 11.86 -23.59 -10.60
C ILE A 43 11.92 -23.84 -9.10
N SER A 44 11.05 -23.20 -8.33
CA SER A 44 11.02 -23.39 -6.88
C SER A 44 10.63 -24.81 -6.45
N ARG A 45 9.74 -25.50 -7.19
CA ARG A 45 9.44 -26.92 -6.93
C ARG A 45 10.65 -27.82 -7.17
N ILE A 46 11.46 -27.50 -8.19
CA ILE A 46 12.73 -28.20 -8.50
C ILE A 46 13.77 -27.91 -7.41
N ALA A 47 13.80 -26.69 -6.86
CA ALA A 47 14.69 -26.30 -5.77
C ALA A 47 14.48 -27.09 -4.47
N HIS A 48 13.39 -27.87 -4.36
CA HIS A 48 13.12 -28.68 -3.17
C HIS A 48 14.24 -29.68 -2.84
N SER A 49 14.83 -30.32 -3.85
CA SER A 49 15.95 -31.24 -3.66
C SER A 49 17.25 -30.47 -3.45
N GLU A 50 18.03 -30.84 -2.42
CA GLU A 50 19.36 -30.24 -2.18
C GLU A 50 20.29 -30.38 -3.39
N ALA A 51 20.23 -31.50 -4.12
CA ALA A 51 21.07 -31.73 -5.30
C ALA A 51 20.73 -30.78 -6.46
N MET A 52 19.46 -30.43 -6.62
CA MET A 52 18.98 -29.53 -7.68
C MET A 52 18.99 -28.06 -7.28
N PHE A 53 19.11 -27.76 -5.99
CA PHE A 53 19.02 -26.41 -5.45
C PHE A 53 19.97 -25.40 -6.14
N PRO A 54 21.27 -25.67 -6.36
CA PRO A 54 22.15 -24.71 -7.02
C PRO A 54 21.71 -24.34 -8.44
N ARG A 55 21.27 -25.34 -9.21
CA ARG A 55 20.83 -25.15 -10.61
C ARG A 55 19.47 -24.46 -10.68
N ALA A 56 18.56 -24.79 -9.77
CA ALA A 56 17.29 -24.08 -9.66
C ALA A 56 17.52 -22.59 -9.32
N CYS A 57 18.45 -22.28 -8.41
CA CYS A 57 18.81 -20.90 -8.11
C CYS A 57 19.42 -20.17 -9.31
N GLU A 58 20.25 -20.84 -10.12
CA GLU A 58 20.79 -20.28 -11.37
C GLU A 58 19.70 -19.92 -12.38
N SER A 59 18.76 -20.83 -12.64
CA SER A 59 17.60 -20.53 -13.49
C SER A 59 16.73 -19.42 -12.92
N LEU A 60 16.55 -19.37 -11.59
CA LEU A 60 15.75 -18.32 -10.94
C LEU A 60 16.44 -16.95 -11.01
N VAL A 61 17.75 -16.87 -10.77
CA VAL A 61 18.52 -15.62 -10.93
C VAL A 61 18.49 -15.15 -12.38
N THR A 62 18.60 -16.07 -13.34
CA THR A 62 18.48 -15.72 -14.76
C THR A 62 17.10 -15.16 -15.08
N LEU A 63 16.04 -15.77 -14.52
CA LEU A 63 14.67 -15.30 -14.67
C LEU A 63 14.47 -13.92 -14.03
N THR A 64 14.96 -13.69 -12.81
CA THR A 64 14.83 -12.38 -12.12
C THR A 64 15.54 -11.26 -12.87
N ILE A 65 16.69 -11.55 -13.48
CA ILE A 65 17.41 -10.58 -14.33
C ILE A 65 16.61 -10.32 -15.62
N ALA A 66 16.04 -11.35 -16.24
CA ALA A 66 15.24 -11.21 -17.47
C ALA A 66 13.98 -10.35 -17.29
N VAL A 67 13.38 -10.36 -16.10
CA VAL A 67 12.11 -9.68 -15.79
C VAL A 67 12.26 -8.41 -14.96
N ALA A 68 13.49 -7.93 -14.72
CA ALA A 68 13.75 -6.81 -13.80
C ALA A 68 12.98 -5.52 -14.14
N GLU A 69 12.63 -5.30 -15.42
CA GLU A 69 11.84 -4.15 -15.88
C GLU A 69 10.32 -4.39 -15.83
N GLN A 70 9.88 -5.64 -15.62
CA GLN A 70 8.48 -6.04 -15.58
C GLN A 70 7.97 -6.04 -14.14
N ARG A 71 7.15 -5.04 -13.78
CA ARG A 71 6.60 -4.83 -12.42
C ARG A 71 5.65 -5.93 -11.92
N THR A 72 5.42 -7.00 -12.69
CA THR A 72 4.42 -8.04 -12.41
C THR A 72 5.01 -9.39 -12.00
N SER A 73 6.35 -9.55 -11.94
CA SER A 73 6.98 -10.83 -11.60
C SER A 73 7.24 -10.99 -10.10
N ASN A 74 6.92 -12.16 -9.54
CA ASN A 74 7.24 -12.55 -8.16
C ASN A 74 8.59 -13.30 -8.02
N ALA A 75 9.45 -13.24 -9.02
CA ALA A 75 10.67 -14.06 -9.06
C ALA A 75 11.70 -13.68 -7.98
N ASP A 76 11.83 -12.39 -7.63
CA ASP A 76 12.73 -11.96 -6.54
C ASP A 76 12.21 -12.41 -5.16
N ASP A 77 10.88 -12.38 -4.96
CA ASP A 77 10.25 -12.91 -3.73
C ASP A 77 10.48 -14.41 -3.60
N ALA A 78 10.32 -15.14 -4.70
CA ALA A 78 10.57 -16.57 -4.75
C ALA A 78 12.04 -16.90 -4.43
N LEU A 79 12.97 -16.11 -4.98
CA LEU A 79 14.40 -16.25 -4.70
C LEU A 79 14.70 -15.99 -3.22
N SER A 80 14.11 -14.94 -2.65
CA SER A 80 14.22 -14.64 -1.22
C SER A 80 13.74 -15.82 -0.36
N SER A 81 12.52 -16.34 -0.61
CA SER A 81 11.93 -17.40 0.21
C SER A 81 12.80 -18.66 0.32
N LEU A 82 13.54 -19.01 -0.74
CA LEU A 82 14.45 -20.18 -0.74
C LEU A 82 15.62 -20.08 0.26
N PHE A 83 15.95 -18.87 0.72
CA PHE A 83 17.09 -18.63 1.61
C PHE A 83 16.68 -18.38 3.07
N GLY A 84 15.38 -18.36 3.39
CA GLY A 84 14.92 -18.33 4.78
C GLY A 84 15.23 -19.62 5.55
N LEU A 85 15.46 -19.53 6.86
CA LEU A 85 15.77 -20.70 7.70
C LEU A 85 14.62 -21.72 7.70
N TYR A 86 13.38 -21.25 7.86
CA TYR A 86 12.17 -22.08 7.85
C TYR A 86 11.24 -21.68 6.70
N LEU A 87 10.31 -22.59 6.35
CA LEU A 87 9.32 -22.41 5.28
C LEU A 87 9.93 -22.10 3.90
N SER A 88 11.18 -22.52 3.68
CA SER A 88 11.90 -22.31 2.42
C SER A 88 11.46 -23.26 1.31
N GLY A 89 10.81 -24.38 1.65
CA GLY A 89 10.39 -25.39 0.68
C GLY A 89 11.54 -26.21 0.09
N THR A 90 12.76 -26.09 0.62
CA THR A 90 13.96 -26.79 0.15
C THR A 90 14.68 -27.57 1.25
N LEU A 91 15.18 -28.75 0.88
CA LEU A 91 16.02 -29.62 1.71
C LEU A 91 17.49 -29.17 1.72
N ALA A 92 17.88 -28.16 0.93
CA ALA A 92 19.24 -27.65 0.92
C ALA A 92 19.64 -27.13 2.31
N GLN A 93 20.77 -27.61 2.83
CA GLN A 93 21.27 -27.22 4.16
C GLN A 93 22.18 -25.98 4.08
N THR A 94 22.67 -25.54 5.25
CA THR A 94 23.50 -24.33 5.43
C THR A 94 24.61 -24.20 4.39
N ASP A 95 25.47 -25.21 4.23
CA ASP A 95 26.65 -25.13 3.36
C ASP A 95 26.29 -24.99 1.88
N THR A 96 25.25 -25.70 1.45
CA THR A 96 24.76 -25.61 0.08
C THR A 96 24.26 -24.20 -0.22
N ARG A 97 23.48 -23.60 0.69
CA ARG A 97 22.94 -22.24 0.51
C ARG A 97 24.01 -21.16 0.61
N ILE A 98 24.95 -21.27 1.56
CA ILE A 98 26.10 -20.35 1.68
C ILE A 98 26.91 -20.34 0.38
N ARG A 99 27.22 -21.53 -0.18
CA ARG A 99 28.00 -21.63 -1.43
C ARG A 99 27.28 -20.95 -2.59
N VAL A 100 25.97 -21.14 -2.72
CA VAL A 100 25.16 -20.50 -3.77
C VAL A 100 25.15 -18.98 -3.58
N ALA A 101 24.82 -18.46 -2.40
CA ALA A 101 24.80 -17.01 -2.18
C ALA A 101 26.17 -16.37 -2.39
N ARG A 102 27.24 -17.01 -1.93
CA ARG A 102 28.62 -16.53 -2.11
C ARG A 102 29.00 -16.39 -3.58
N GLN A 103 28.56 -17.31 -4.45
CA GLN A 103 28.78 -17.22 -5.90
C GLN A 103 28.22 -15.91 -6.48
N TYR A 104 27.01 -15.51 -6.08
CA TYR A 104 26.35 -14.30 -6.57
C TYR A 104 26.88 -13.02 -5.90
N LEU A 105 27.20 -13.08 -4.61
CA LEU A 105 27.78 -11.96 -3.86
C LEU A 105 29.19 -11.58 -4.38
N LEU A 106 29.99 -12.55 -4.82
CA LEU A 106 31.35 -12.33 -5.32
C LEU A 106 31.44 -12.30 -6.86
N ALA A 107 30.31 -12.35 -7.56
CA ALA A 107 30.28 -12.25 -9.01
C ALA A 107 30.78 -10.88 -9.50
N ASN A 108 31.41 -10.83 -10.67
CA ASN A 108 31.79 -9.59 -11.33
C ASN A 108 30.64 -9.04 -12.19
N ASP A 109 29.43 -8.99 -11.62
CA ASP A 109 28.23 -8.46 -12.25
C ASP A 109 27.29 -7.84 -11.19
N PRO A 110 27.00 -6.53 -11.26
CA PRO A 110 26.09 -5.85 -10.34
C PRO A 110 24.70 -6.50 -10.24
N ASN A 111 24.17 -7.06 -11.34
CA ASN A 111 22.87 -7.72 -11.33
C ASN A 111 22.88 -8.99 -10.50
N HIS A 112 23.95 -9.76 -10.58
CA HIS A 112 24.16 -10.96 -9.76
C HIS A 112 24.38 -10.56 -8.29
N ASN A 113 25.19 -9.53 -8.04
CA ASN A 113 25.44 -9.05 -6.68
C ASN A 113 24.15 -8.60 -5.97
N ALA A 114 23.25 -7.91 -6.67
CA ALA A 114 21.95 -7.52 -6.13
C ALA A 114 21.12 -8.73 -5.66
N ARG A 115 21.13 -9.84 -6.43
CA ARG A 115 20.43 -11.08 -6.05
C ARG A 115 21.12 -11.79 -4.89
N GLY A 116 22.46 -11.76 -4.85
CA GLY A 116 23.23 -12.20 -3.70
C GLY A 116 22.83 -11.48 -2.40
N ILE A 117 22.58 -10.17 -2.46
CA ILE A 117 22.09 -9.38 -1.31
C ILE A 117 20.67 -9.79 -0.89
N ILE A 118 19.78 -10.10 -1.84
CA ILE A 118 18.44 -10.63 -1.53
C ILE A 118 18.56 -11.94 -0.73
N MET A 119 19.40 -12.87 -1.19
CA MET A 119 19.66 -14.13 -0.50
C MET A 119 20.22 -13.90 0.92
N LEU A 120 21.22 -13.01 1.03
CA LEU A 120 21.88 -12.69 2.30
C LEU A 120 20.89 -12.12 3.33
N ARG A 121 20.05 -11.15 2.93
CA ARG A 121 19.03 -10.55 3.79
C ARG A 121 18.03 -11.59 4.28
N SER A 122 17.56 -12.48 3.39
CA SER A 122 16.60 -13.50 3.78
C SER A 122 17.18 -14.54 4.73
N ALA A 123 18.47 -14.86 4.60
CA ALA A 123 19.12 -15.84 5.44
C ALA A 123 19.43 -15.36 6.87
N LEU A 124 19.61 -14.05 7.06
CA LEU A 124 19.83 -13.43 8.37
C LEU A 124 18.54 -13.26 9.19
N ARG A 125 17.36 -13.41 8.58
CA ARG A 125 16.06 -13.28 9.26
C ARG A 125 15.85 -14.31 10.36
N THR A 126 15.43 -13.83 11.51
CA THR A 126 15.11 -14.66 12.70
C THR A 126 13.62 -14.95 12.88
N GLY A 127 12.76 -14.44 12.01
CA GLY A 127 11.30 -14.59 12.10
C GLY A 127 10.57 -14.14 10.84
N TYR A 128 9.23 -14.18 10.90
CA TYR A 128 8.32 -13.78 9.83
C TYR A 128 8.57 -14.47 8.48
N TRP A 129 9.05 -15.72 8.52
CA TRP A 129 9.21 -16.52 7.31
C TRP A 129 7.84 -16.72 6.67
N SER A 130 7.77 -16.44 5.38
CA SER A 130 6.62 -16.69 4.54
C SER A 130 7.10 -17.23 3.20
N SER A 131 6.24 -17.99 2.53
CA SER A 131 6.52 -18.51 1.21
C SER A 131 5.37 -18.17 0.27
N SER A 132 5.70 -17.54 -0.84
CA SER A 132 4.80 -17.32 -1.97
C SER A 132 4.67 -18.55 -2.87
N ILE A 133 5.42 -19.61 -2.58
CA ILE A 133 5.63 -20.76 -3.46
C ILE A 133 5.06 -22.06 -2.86
N LEU A 134 4.96 -22.14 -1.55
CA LEU A 134 4.37 -23.31 -0.88
C LEU A 134 2.86 -23.37 -1.16
N SER A 135 2.38 -24.52 -1.62
CA SER A 135 0.96 -24.83 -1.72
C SER A 135 0.61 -25.91 -0.70
N TYR A 136 -0.49 -25.73 0.02
CA TYR A 136 -1.04 -26.77 0.91
C TYR A 136 -1.45 -28.04 0.16
N ASP A 137 -1.63 -27.95 -1.16
CA ASP A 137 -1.95 -29.08 -2.03
C ASP A 137 -0.70 -29.91 -2.44
N ASP A 138 0.50 -29.51 -2.00
CA ASP A 138 1.74 -30.21 -2.35
C ASP A 138 1.98 -31.42 -1.44
N ALA A 139 1.58 -32.60 -1.91
CA ALA A 139 1.60 -33.86 -1.15
C ALA A 139 2.99 -34.48 -0.89
N ARG A 140 4.07 -33.70 -0.95
CA ARG A 140 5.45 -34.19 -0.72
C ARG A 140 5.73 -34.34 0.79
N PRO A 141 6.43 -35.42 1.21
CA PRO A 141 7.04 -35.44 2.53
C PRO A 141 7.96 -34.22 2.71
N ASP A 142 7.94 -33.59 3.88
CA ASP A 142 8.76 -32.42 4.18
C ASP A 142 8.57 -31.27 3.17
N ALA A 143 7.35 -31.08 2.64
CA ALA A 143 7.03 -30.04 1.66
C ALA A 143 7.48 -28.62 2.09
N PHE A 144 7.59 -28.37 3.40
CA PHE A 144 8.06 -27.11 3.98
C PHE A 144 9.59 -26.92 3.96
N GLY A 145 10.35 -27.97 3.60
CA GLY A 145 11.80 -27.97 3.46
C GLY A 145 12.53 -28.53 4.68
N TRP A 146 13.83 -28.22 4.76
CA TRP A 146 14.69 -28.56 5.90
C TRP A 146 14.27 -27.81 7.17
N GLU A 147 14.12 -28.54 8.28
CA GLU A 147 13.71 -28.02 9.59
C GLU A 147 14.86 -28.17 10.62
N PRO A 148 15.81 -27.22 10.68
CA PRO A 148 16.94 -27.28 11.59
C PRO A 148 16.53 -27.06 13.05
N HIS A 149 17.24 -27.71 13.96
CA HIS A 149 17.04 -27.55 15.41
C HIS A 149 18.36 -27.50 16.18
N GLY A 150 18.36 -26.84 17.33
CA GLY A 150 19.50 -26.82 18.24
C GLY A 150 20.78 -26.29 17.59
N GLN A 151 21.80 -27.15 17.46
CA GLN A 151 23.11 -26.75 16.95
C GLN A 151 23.08 -26.32 15.48
N ASP A 152 22.18 -26.88 14.67
CA ASP A 152 22.07 -26.54 13.24
C ASP A 152 21.66 -25.09 13.05
N VAL A 153 20.80 -24.57 13.93
CA VAL A 153 20.38 -23.16 13.95
C VAL A 153 21.56 -22.25 14.32
N VAL A 154 22.33 -22.64 15.34
CA VAL A 154 23.53 -21.88 15.74
C VAL A 154 24.55 -21.85 14.60
N GLU A 155 24.78 -22.99 13.95
CA GLU A 155 25.69 -23.09 12.81
C GLU A 155 25.23 -22.25 11.61
N TRP A 156 23.93 -22.28 11.31
CA TRP A 156 23.32 -21.44 10.27
C TRP A 156 23.67 -19.97 10.47
N PHE A 157 23.29 -19.39 11.61
CA PHE A 157 23.51 -17.97 11.85
C PHE A 157 25.00 -17.62 12.00
N THR A 158 25.83 -18.52 12.52
CA THR A 158 27.29 -18.33 12.54
C THR A 158 27.83 -18.14 11.12
N LYS A 159 27.54 -19.07 10.20
CA LYS A 159 28.06 -19.03 8.82
C LYS A 159 27.52 -17.84 8.03
N TRP A 160 26.26 -17.46 8.22
CA TRP A 160 25.68 -16.30 7.55
C TRP A 160 26.20 -14.97 8.11
N LEU A 161 26.41 -14.84 9.43
CA LEU A 161 27.08 -13.68 10.01
C LEU A 161 28.51 -13.52 9.47
N ASP A 162 29.25 -14.62 9.39
CA ASP A 162 30.63 -14.62 8.87
C ASP A 162 30.68 -14.20 7.40
N LEU A 163 29.80 -14.75 6.57
CA LEU A 163 29.70 -14.37 5.16
C LEU A 163 29.30 -12.89 5.01
N ALA A 164 28.31 -12.43 5.79
CA ALA A 164 27.86 -11.05 5.73
C ALA A 164 28.97 -10.07 6.16
N ALA A 165 29.71 -10.39 7.22
CA ALA A 165 30.86 -9.61 7.68
C ALA A 165 31.97 -9.56 6.63
N GLU A 166 32.29 -10.70 5.99
CA GLU A 166 33.25 -10.75 4.90
C GLU A 166 32.86 -9.82 3.74
N ILE A 167 31.60 -9.87 3.29
CA ILE A 167 31.14 -9.01 2.19
C ILE A 167 31.12 -7.54 2.61
N ALA A 168 30.72 -7.24 3.85
CA ALA A 168 30.67 -5.88 4.38
C ALA A 168 32.06 -5.23 4.54
N LEU A 169 33.11 -6.02 4.78
CA LEU A 169 34.49 -5.55 4.92
C LEU A 169 35.22 -5.53 3.57
N ASP A 170 35.20 -6.66 2.87
CA ASP A 170 36.11 -6.96 1.77
C ASP A 170 35.42 -7.29 0.44
N GLY A 171 34.08 -7.37 0.41
CA GLY A 171 33.30 -7.66 -0.79
C GLY A 171 33.39 -6.57 -1.88
N PRO A 172 32.70 -6.77 -3.03
CA PRO A 172 32.63 -5.75 -4.08
C PRO A 172 32.07 -4.42 -3.54
N LEU A 173 32.74 -3.31 -3.89
CA LEU A 173 32.39 -1.96 -3.38
C LEU A 173 30.90 -1.62 -3.55
N ALA A 174 30.29 -2.04 -4.66
CA ALA A 174 28.89 -1.77 -4.97
C ALA A 174 27.88 -2.40 -3.97
N ILE A 175 28.28 -3.39 -3.17
CA ILE A 175 27.39 -4.09 -2.24
C ILE A 175 27.84 -4.08 -0.78
N ARG A 176 28.98 -3.46 -0.43
CA ARG A 176 29.46 -3.39 0.95
C ARG A 176 28.44 -2.76 1.88
N ASP A 177 27.90 -1.61 1.49
CA ASP A 177 26.88 -0.90 2.28
C ASP A 177 25.57 -1.70 2.37
N SER A 178 25.21 -2.42 1.31
CA SER A 178 24.05 -3.32 1.34
C SER A 178 24.21 -4.48 2.32
N ALA A 179 25.42 -5.04 2.44
CA ALA A 179 25.73 -6.09 3.42
C ALA A 179 25.81 -5.54 4.85
N ARG A 180 26.41 -4.35 5.04
CA ARG A 180 26.42 -3.64 6.33
C ARG A 180 25.00 -3.33 6.82
N LYS A 181 24.12 -2.91 5.90
CA LYS A 181 22.70 -2.71 6.20
C LYS A 181 21.99 -4.03 6.53
N ALA A 182 22.20 -5.09 5.74
CA ALA A 182 21.60 -6.40 6.01
C ALA A 182 21.99 -6.95 7.40
N LEU A 183 23.23 -6.72 7.83
CA LEU A 183 23.65 -7.04 9.20
C LEU A 183 22.91 -6.18 10.23
N ALA A 184 22.88 -4.86 10.04
CA ALA A 184 22.23 -3.95 10.99
C ALA A 184 20.75 -4.28 11.17
N ASP A 185 20.03 -4.60 10.09
CA ASP A 185 18.61 -4.91 10.11
C ASP A 185 18.27 -6.15 10.98
N GLU A 186 19.20 -7.11 11.15
CA GLU A 186 18.93 -8.39 11.82
C GLU A 186 19.76 -8.64 13.10
N ILE A 187 20.85 -7.90 13.33
CA ILE A 187 21.81 -8.18 14.41
C ILE A 187 21.17 -8.14 15.80
N GLY A 188 20.19 -7.25 16.01
CA GLY A 188 19.48 -7.13 17.27
C GLY A 188 18.62 -8.35 17.57
N ASP A 189 17.90 -8.86 16.57
CA ASP A 189 17.09 -10.06 16.75
C ASP A 189 17.94 -11.32 16.87
N ILE A 190 19.05 -11.44 16.13
CA ILE A 190 19.98 -12.57 16.28
C ILE A 190 20.56 -12.58 17.70
N TRP A 191 20.97 -11.42 18.23
CA TRP A 191 21.48 -11.28 19.60
C TRP A 191 20.44 -11.72 20.65
N ARG A 192 19.17 -11.37 20.44
CA ARG A 192 18.04 -11.68 21.32
C ARG A 192 17.71 -13.18 21.30
N CYS A 193 17.64 -13.77 20.11
CA CYS A 193 17.20 -15.14 19.90
C CYS A 193 18.30 -16.19 20.11
N ILE A 194 19.59 -15.84 19.97
CA ILE A 194 20.70 -16.80 19.92
C ILE A 194 21.83 -16.39 20.87
N PRO A 195 21.74 -16.74 22.17
CA PRO A 195 22.71 -16.31 23.19
C PRO A 195 24.16 -16.70 22.90
N THR A 196 24.40 -17.83 22.23
CA THR A 196 25.74 -18.32 21.88
C THR A 196 26.47 -17.46 20.86
N LEU A 197 25.78 -16.56 20.15
CA LEU A 197 26.36 -15.69 19.12
C LEU A 197 26.63 -14.25 19.59
N ARG A 198 26.32 -13.91 20.85
CA ARG A 198 26.50 -12.55 21.39
C ARG A 198 27.94 -12.06 21.30
N SER A 199 28.93 -12.92 21.61
CA SER A 199 30.35 -12.56 21.48
C SER A 199 30.76 -12.36 20.03
N ARG A 200 30.26 -13.19 19.11
CA ARG A 200 30.55 -13.07 17.68
C ARG A 200 29.97 -11.77 17.10
N ILE A 201 28.78 -11.38 17.56
CA ILE A 201 28.14 -10.11 17.22
C ILE A 201 29.01 -8.92 17.67
N ASP A 202 29.54 -8.93 18.90
CA ASP A 202 30.46 -7.88 19.38
C ASP A 202 31.74 -7.81 18.52
N GLU A 203 32.34 -8.96 18.19
CA GLU A 203 33.52 -9.02 17.31
C GLU A 203 33.24 -8.43 15.92
N VAL A 204 32.15 -8.85 15.26
CA VAL A 204 31.77 -8.36 13.93
C VAL A 204 31.49 -6.86 13.97
N ALA A 205 30.75 -6.38 14.97
CA ALA A 205 30.45 -4.95 15.10
C ALA A 205 31.71 -4.10 15.28
N ARG A 206 32.68 -4.55 16.08
CA ARG A 206 33.97 -3.87 16.25
C ARG A 206 34.80 -3.86 14.97
N GLN A 207 34.83 -4.97 14.24
CA GLN A 207 35.53 -5.05 12.95
C GLN A 207 34.92 -4.06 11.94
N LEU A 208 33.59 -4.03 11.85
CA LEU A 208 32.88 -3.12 10.95
C LEU A 208 33.10 -1.66 11.31
N GLN A 209 33.04 -1.31 12.61
CA GLN A 209 33.29 0.04 13.12
C GLN A 209 34.73 0.50 12.88
N ALA A 210 35.70 -0.41 13.05
CA ALA A 210 37.12 -0.11 12.83
C ALA A 210 37.45 0.16 11.35
N ALA A 211 36.72 -0.50 10.43
CA ALA A 211 36.88 -0.27 8.99
C ALA A 211 36.26 1.06 8.54
N ALA A 212 35.05 1.37 9.02
CA ALA A 212 34.36 2.63 8.78
C ALA A 212 33.24 2.81 9.82
N PRO A 213 32.84 4.06 10.18
CA PRO A 213 31.70 4.29 11.07
C PRO A 213 30.47 3.48 10.65
N TRP A 214 29.84 2.79 11.60
CA TRP A 214 28.69 1.92 11.35
C TRP A 214 27.45 2.43 12.09
N ALA A 215 26.90 3.54 11.59
CA ALA A 215 25.76 4.20 12.20
C ALA A 215 24.53 3.28 12.26
N GLU A 216 24.28 2.48 11.22
CA GLU A 216 23.16 1.53 11.14
C GLU A 216 23.27 0.46 12.22
N GLY A 217 24.46 -0.11 12.41
CA GLY A 217 24.69 -1.13 13.44
C GLY A 217 24.51 -0.55 14.85
N ARG A 218 25.03 0.66 15.11
CA ARG A 218 24.82 1.34 16.40
C ARG A 218 23.34 1.59 16.65
N HIS A 219 22.62 2.06 15.63
CA HIS A 219 21.18 2.30 15.71
C HIS A 219 20.42 1.00 16.05
N ALA A 220 20.70 -0.09 15.34
CA ALA A 220 20.07 -1.38 15.55
C ALA A 220 20.27 -1.91 16.98
N LEU A 221 21.47 -1.76 17.55
CA LEU A 221 21.76 -2.15 18.93
C LEU A 221 21.00 -1.28 19.94
N LYS A 222 20.90 0.04 19.72
CA LYS A 222 20.08 0.93 20.57
C LYS A 222 18.59 0.57 20.50
N GLN A 223 18.08 0.34 19.29
CA GLN A 223 16.70 -0.06 19.05
C GLN A 223 16.37 -1.37 19.78
N MET A 224 17.26 -2.35 19.69
CA MET A 224 17.13 -3.62 20.41
C MET A 224 17.02 -3.39 21.93
N LEU A 225 17.95 -2.64 22.53
CA LEU A 225 17.92 -2.37 23.97
C LEU A 225 16.65 -1.62 24.40
N HIS A 226 16.19 -0.65 23.60
CA HIS A 226 14.95 0.07 23.85
C HIS A 226 13.74 -0.88 23.88
N TYR A 227 13.63 -1.80 22.92
CA TYR A 227 12.51 -2.74 22.91
C TYR A 227 12.58 -3.78 24.03
N ILE A 228 13.78 -4.22 24.41
CA ILE A 228 13.99 -5.09 25.58
C ILE A 228 13.44 -4.40 26.83
N GLN A 229 13.85 -3.16 27.08
CA GLN A 229 13.40 -2.35 28.21
C GLN A 229 11.89 -2.12 28.17
N ARG A 230 11.36 -1.65 27.03
CA ARG A 230 9.93 -1.36 26.84
C ARG A 230 9.02 -2.58 27.03
N ARG A 231 9.49 -3.77 26.68
CA ARG A 231 8.74 -5.03 26.84
C ARG A 231 8.95 -5.68 28.21
N GLY A 232 9.84 -5.15 29.03
CA GLY A 232 10.24 -5.76 30.31
C GLY A 232 10.89 -7.13 30.12
N GLU A 233 11.62 -7.33 29.02
CA GLU A 233 12.35 -8.58 28.77
C GLU A 233 13.63 -8.63 29.64
N GLU A 234 13.85 -9.72 30.36
CA GLU A 234 15.01 -9.89 31.23
C GLU A 234 16.16 -10.60 30.50
N PHE A 235 17.34 -9.99 30.50
CA PHE A 235 18.59 -10.56 30.00
C PHE A 235 19.69 -10.45 31.06
N PRO A 236 20.74 -11.29 31.01
CA PRO A 236 21.88 -11.15 31.94
C PRO A 236 22.50 -9.75 31.86
N CYS A 237 22.65 -9.06 33.00
CA CYS A 237 23.19 -7.68 33.03
C CYS A 237 24.54 -7.56 32.32
N ALA A 238 25.41 -8.56 32.43
CA ALA A 238 26.70 -8.55 31.76
C ALA A 238 26.56 -8.45 30.23
N ASP A 239 25.53 -9.06 29.64
CA ASP A 239 25.32 -9.05 28.20
C ASP A 239 24.78 -7.69 27.72
N THR A 240 23.84 -7.08 28.46
CA THR A 240 23.33 -5.75 28.13
C THR A 240 24.38 -4.66 28.37
N GLU A 241 25.18 -4.75 29.43
CA GLU A 241 26.33 -3.88 29.69
C GLU A 241 27.40 -3.98 28.58
N ASN A 242 27.62 -5.17 28.01
CA ASN A 242 28.52 -5.34 26.87
C ASN A 242 28.03 -4.57 25.65
N VAL A 243 26.73 -4.64 25.35
CA VAL A 243 26.12 -3.92 24.22
C VAL A 243 26.20 -2.40 24.45
N LEU A 244 25.95 -1.91 25.66
CA LEU A 244 26.10 -0.49 25.98
C LEU A 244 27.53 0.00 25.74
N ARG A 245 28.55 -0.75 26.21
CA ARG A 245 29.96 -0.42 25.93
C ARG A 245 30.31 -0.44 24.45
N LEU A 246 29.67 -1.31 23.67
CA LEU A 246 29.83 -1.36 22.23
C LEU A 246 29.17 -0.13 21.55
N ILE A 247 27.96 0.25 21.97
CA ILE A 247 27.28 1.46 21.48
C ILE A 247 28.11 2.72 21.75
N ASP A 248 28.68 2.86 22.95
CA ASP A 248 29.57 3.98 23.31
C ASP A 248 30.84 4.00 22.46
N HIS A 249 31.41 2.83 22.15
CA HIS A 249 32.56 2.72 21.26
C HIS A 249 32.26 3.15 19.82
N MET A 250 31.00 3.04 19.40
CA MET A 250 30.53 3.37 18.06
C MET A 250 30.04 4.83 17.94
N GLU A 251 30.23 5.68 18.97
CA GLU A 251 29.77 7.07 18.96
C GLU A 251 30.36 7.85 17.77
N PRO A 252 29.54 8.57 16.97
CA PRO A 252 30.04 9.39 15.89
C PRO A 252 30.79 10.62 16.46
N VAL A 253 32.09 10.74 16.15
CA VAL A 253 32.95 11.79 16.69
C VAL A 253 33.09 12.98 15.74
N ASP A 254 33.39 12.73 14.47
CA ASP A 254 33.57 13.78 13.47
C ASP A 254 32.23 14.25 12.88
N LEU A 255 32.25 15.42 12.22
CA LEU A 255 31.06 16.05 11.67
C LEU A 255 30.36 15.16 10.63
N GLU A 256 31.13 14.48 9.78
CA GLU A 256 30.57 13.67 8.70
C GLU A 256 29.87 12.42 9.25
N ALA A 257 30.49 11.75 10.22
CA ALA A 257 29.90 10.62 10.94
C ALA A 257 28.64 11.03 11.71
N ARG A 258 28.63 12.21 12.35
CA ARG A 258 27.45 12.74 13.06
C ARG A 258 26.29 13.02 12.11
N VAL A 259 26.56 13.51 10.91
CA VAL A 259 25.54 13.76 9.87
C VAL A 259 24.99 12.44 9.32
N ARG A 260 25.86 11.47 8.99
CA ARG A 260 25.44 10.13 8.55
C ARG A 260 24.64 9.38 9.61
N ALA A 261 24.92 9.61 10.89
CA ALA A 261 24.11 9.02 11.96
C ALA A 261 22.64 9.47 11.90
N GLU A 262 22.37 10.69 11.44
CA GLU A 262 21.01 11.24 11.30
C GLU A 262 20.28 10.76 10.03
N THR A 263 20.98 10.09 9.09
CA THR A 263 20.40 9.45 7.89
C THR A 263 19.89 8.04 8.14
N VAL A 264 20.25 7.45 9.28
CA VAL A 264 19.72 6.15 9.66
C VAL A 264 18.31 6.34 10.23
N MET A 265 17.36 5.63 9.63
CA MET A 265 15.96 5.65 10.05
C MET A 265 15.73 4.95 11.37
N GLY A 266 14.82 5.49 12.17
CA GLY A 266 14.50 5.01 13.49
C GLY A 266 14.98 6.00 14.54
N TRP A 267 14.06 6.39 15.39
CA TRP A 267 14.15 7.44 16.40
C TRP A 267 15.44 7.38 17.22
N ASP A 268 15.82 8.53 17.79
CA ASP A 268 16.80 8.59 18.86
C ASP A 268 16.23 7.80 20.05
N PHE A 269 16.49 6.48 20.07
CA PHE A 269 16.14 5.57 21.14
C PHE A 269 17.00 5.94 22.35
N ASP A 270 16.64 7.05 22.97
CA ASP A 270 17.27 7.54 24.17
C ASP A 270 16.75 6.65 25.31
N LEU A 271 17.60 5.71 25.74
CA LEU A 271 17.25 4.69 26.74
C LEU A 271 16.86 5.33 28.09
N GLU A 272 17.16 6.61 28.28
CA GLU A 272 16.85 7.40 29.47
C GLU A 272 15.44 8.04 29.44
N ASN A 273 14.74 8.02 28.30
CA ASN A 273 13.52 8.81 28.09
C ASN A 273 12.33 7.95 27.61
N GLU A 274 11.78 7.14 28.53
CA GLU A 274 10.76 6.10 28.24
C GLU A 274 9.35 6.61 27.89
N ASP A 275 9.00 7.86 28.23
CA ASP A 275 7.62 8.41 28.18
C ASP A 275 7.46 9.63 27.25
N GLU A 276 8.33 9.81 26.25
CA GLU A 276 8.37 11.07 25.53
C GLU A 276 7.30 11.26 24.45
N ASP A 277 6.69 12.45 24.48
CA ASP A 277 5.89 13.02 23.42
C ASP A 277 6.70 13.02 22.11
N VAL A 278 6.14 12.38 21.08
CA VAL A 278 6.66 12.31 19.71
C VAL A 278 7.11 13.70 19.22
N ASN A 279 6.33 14.73 19.54
CA ASN A 279 6.64 16.11 19.15
C ASN A 279 7.91 16.65 19.82
N ALA A 280 8.15 16.28 21.08
CA ALA A 280 9.34 16.71 21.82
C ALA A 280 10.62 16.05 21.26
N ALA A 281 10.53 14.77 20.90
CA ALA A 281 11.63 14.06 20.24
C ALA A 281 11.95 14.65 18.86
N GLU A 282 10.91 14.93 18.06
CA GLU A 282 11.07 15.61 16.77
C GLU A 282 11.70 17.00 16.92
N ALA A 283 11.30 17.78 17.93
CA ALA A 283 11.87 19.10 18.20
C ALA A 283 13.36 19.03 18.57
N ARG A 284 13.78 18.03 19.35
CA ARG A 284 15.20 17.82 19.67
C ARG A 284 16.01 17.42 18.44
N ARG A 285 15.50 16.51 17.62
CA ARG A 285 16.14 16.14 16.35
C ARG A 285 16.27 17.36 15.44
N ALA A 286 15.21 18.14 15.28
CA ALA A 286 15.23 19.38 14.50
C ALA A 286 16.34 20.33 14.96
N LYS A 287 16.49 20.52 16.28
CA LYS A 287 17.56 21.36 16.86
C LYS A 287 18.97 20.80 16.59
N ARG A 288 19.16 19.48 16.68
CA ARG A 288 20.45 18.84 16.34
C ARG A 288 20.77 18.99 14.85
N LEU A 289 19.80 18.73 13.98
CA LEU A 289 19.94 18.91 12.53
C LEU A 289 20.30 20.35 12.18
N GLU A 290 19.66 21.34 12.80
CA GLU A 290 19.99 22.74 12.59
C GLU A 290 21.43 23.08 13.02
N LEU A 291 21.89 22.55 14.16
CA LEU A 291 23.28 22.71 14.61
C LEU A 291 24.27 22.08 13.63
N LEU A 292 24.01 20.86 13.18
CA LEU A 292 24.83 20.16 12.18
C LEU A 292 24.87 20.94 10.85
N GLY A 293 23.74 21.49 10.42
CA GLY A 293 23.67 22.35 9.24
C GLY A 293 24.55 23.59 9.38
N ARG A 294 24.56 24.24 10.55
CA ARG A 294 25.44 25.40 10.81
C ARG A 294 26.91 25.03 10.78
N GLU A 295 27.28 23.88 11.36
CA GLU A 295 28.66 23.37 11.33
C GLU A 295 29.10 23.03 9.88
N LEU A 296 28.23 22.38 9.09
CA LEU A 296 28.48 22.04 7.69
C LEU A 296 28.63 23.28 6.79
N ALA A 297 27.88 24.35 7.05
CA ALA A 297 27.95 25.58 6.26
C ALA A 297 29.36 26.22 6.30
N ALA A 298 30.11 25.99 7.38
CA ALA A 298 31.47 26.49 7.54
C ALA A 298 32.53 25.61 6.87
N ASN A 299 32.18 24.40 6.41
CA ASN A 299 33.11 23.43 5.81
C ASN A 299 32.52 22.80 4.54
N HIS A 300 32.77 23.45 3.40
CA HIS A 300 32.27 23.00 2.09
C HIS A 300 32.79 21.61 1.70
N ASP A 301 33.99 21.21 2.12
CA ASP A 301 34.54 19.88 1.80
C ASP A 301 33.74 18.78 2.52
N SER A 302 33.42 18.98 3.80
CA SER A 302 32.55 18.05 4.53
C SER A 302 31.13 18.02 3.98
N LEU A 303 30.56 19.16 3.56
CA LEU A 303 29.26 19.18 2.87
C LEU A 303 29.30 18.36 1.58
N ARG A 304 30.38 18.43 0.79
CA ARG A 304 30.55 17.61 -0.41
C ARG A 304 30.72 16.13 -0.07
N ALA A 305 31.41 15.80 1.04
CA ALA A 305 31.66 14.43 1.47
C ALA A 305 30.38 13.69 1.90
N VAL A 306 29.45 14.38 2.58
CA VAL A 306 28.18 13.78 3.06
C VAL A 306 26.96 14.14 2.21
N GLY A 307 27.10 15.07 1.28
CA GLY A 307 25.97 15.63 0.54
C GLY A 307 25.21 14.60 -0.29
N ARG A 308 25.91 13.59 -0.82
CA ARG A 308 25.27 12.46 -1.50
C ARG A 308 24.44 11.62 -0.53
N ASP A 309 25.03 11.22 0.59
CA ASP A 309 24.37 10.41 1.62
C ASP A 309 23.13 11.12 2.15
N LEU A 310 23.21 12.44 2.33
CA LEU A 310 22.06 13.28 2.67
C LEU A 310 21.00 13.21 1.58
N LEU A 311 21.28 13.58 0.33
CA LEU A 311 20.25 13.65 -0.71
C LEU A 311 19.66 12.28 -1.09
N GLU A 312 20.41 11.19 -0.89
CA GLU A 312 19.97 9.82 -1.14
C GLU A 312 19.36 9.15 0.11
N ALA A 313 19.38 9.81 1.28
CA ALA A 313 18.81 9.26 2.51
C ALA A 313 17.30 9.01 2.37
N GLU A 314 16.87 7.82 2.78
CA GLU A 314 15.47 7.47 2.86
C GLU A 314 14.88 7.89 4.20
N GLY A 315 13.69 8.50 4.20
CA GLY A 315 12.89 8.69 5.40
C GLY A 315 12.71 10.13 5.91
N GLY A 316 13.06 10.39 7.17
CA GLY A 316 12.68 11.61 7.89
C GLY A 316 13.25 12.91 7.28
N SER A 317 12.50 14.01 7.39
CA SER A 317 12.88 15.32 6.83
C SER A 317 14.19 15.87 7.40
N PHE A 318 15.01 16.46 6.52
CA PHE A 318 16.23 17.22 6.82
C PHE A 318 16.05 18.72 6.62
N TYR A 319 14.80 19.18 6.61
CA TYR A 319 14.44 20.59 6.52
C TYR A 319 15.23 21.47 7.51
N SER A 320 15.31 21.06 8.78
CA SER A 320 16.04 21.82 9.80
C SER A 320 17.55 21.87 9.55
N LEU A 321 18.14 20.85 8.92
CA LEU A 321 19.55 20.88 8.51
C LEU A 321 19.76 21.89 7.40
N GLY A 322 18.87 21.92 6.39
CA GLY A 322 18.85 22.96 5.36
C GLY A 322 18.77 24.38 5.95
N ALA A 323 17.86 24.60 6.89
CA ALA A 323 17.75 25.88 7.59
C ALA A 323 19.03 26.21 8.39
N GLY A 324 19.66 25.20 9.00
CA GLY A 324 20.96 25.35 9.66
C GLY A 324 22.07 25.78 8.70
N LEU A 325 22.11 25.19 7.50
CA LEU A 325 23.06 25.56 6.44
C LEU A 325 22.92 27.05 6.07
N ALA A 326 21.70 27.53 5.87
CA ALA A 326 21.44 28.93 5.54
C ALA A 326 21.84 29.89 6.68
N HIS A 327 21.61 29.51 7.94
CA HIS A 327 22.03 30.31 9.10
C HIS A 327 23.55 30.39 9.26
N GLY A 328 24.25 29.27 9.02
CA GLY A 328 25.70 29.20 9.18
C GLY A 328 26.49 29.73 7.99
N ALA A 329 25.84 29.95 6.84
CA ALA A 329 26.51 30.33 5.62
C ALA A 329 26.98 31.80 5.64
N GLY A 330 28.30 32.00 5.68
CA GLY A 330 28.90 33.31 5.39
C GLY A 330 28.76 33.73 3.92
N ALA A 331 28.64 32.75 3.02
CA ALA A 331 28.40 32.93 1.59
C ALA A 331 27.28 31.98 1.10
N PRO A 332 25.99 32.34 1.29
CA PRO A 332 24.86 31.45 0.96
C PRO A 332 24.81 31.00 -0.51
N VAL A 333 25.25 31.84 -1.45
CA VAL A 333 25.31 31.51 -2.88
C VAL A 333 26.29 30.36 -3.15
N GLU A 334 27.40 30.29 -2.42
CA GLU A 334 28.39 29.21 -2.57
C GLU A 334 27.84 27.89 -2.02
N VAL A 335 27.20 27.92 -0.84
CA VAL A 335 26.54 26.74 -0.24
C VAL A 335 25.42 26.23 -1.15
N TRP A 336 24.62 27.14 -1.71
CA TRP A 336 23.59 26.78 -2.70
C TRP A 336 24.20 26.10 -3.92
N ALA A 337 25.29 26.63 -4.48
CA ALA A 337 25.96 26.01 -5.63
C ALA A 337 26.40 24.57 -5.31
N VAL A 338 26.90 24.30 -4.10
CA VAL A 338 27.24 22.93 -3.68
C VAL A 338 26.00 22.02 -3.65
N LEU A 339 24.92 22.46 -2.99
CA LEU A 339 23.68 21.69 -2.88
C LEU A 339 23.03 21.42 -4.24
N ARG A 340 22.97 22.45 -5.09
CA ARG A 340 22.49 22.39 -6.46
C ARG A 340 23.29 21.37 -7.27
N ASP A 341 24.61 21.49 -7.28
CA ASP A 341 25.47 20.61 -8.07
C ASP A 341 25.31 19.16 -7.60
N LEU A 342 25.26 18.92 -6.28
CA LEU A 342 25.01 17.60 -5.70
C LEU A 342 23.65 17.04 -6.14
N HIS A 343 22.58 17.86 -6.10
CA HIS A 343 21.23 17.46 -6.54
C HIS A 343 21.13 17.18 -8.04
N LEU A 344 21.99 17.78 -8.85
CA LEU A 344 22.02 17.59 -10.30
C LEU A 344 22.96 16.48 -10.80
N ILE A 345 23.75 15.82 -9.93
CA ILE A 345 24.66 14.73 -10.34
C ILE A 345 23.95 13.60 -11.09
N ASP A 346 22.78 13.16 -10.62
CA ASP A 346 21.99 12.11 -11.26
C ASP A 346 20.49 12.44 -11.13
N PRO A 347 19.96 13.25 -12.07
CA PRO A 347 18.56 13.68 -12.04
C PRO A 347 17.55 12.53 -12.24
N SER A 348 18.03 11.32 -12.58
CA SER A 348 17.16 10.15 -12.77
C SER A 348 16.82 9.43 -11.45
N ARG A 349 17.61 9.69 -10.39
CA ARG A 349 17.37 9.11 -9.06
C ARG A 349 16.47 10.03 -8.25
N THR A 350 15.48 9.44 -7.58
CA THR A 350 14.70 10.14 -6.56
C THR A 350 15.63 10.57 -5.43
N ARG A 351 15.64 11.86 -5.12
CA ARG A 351 16.44 12.47 -4.06
C ARG A 351 15.54 13.21 -3.10
N GLN A 352 15.86 13.18 -1.82
CA GLN A 352 15.10 13.94 -0.86
C GLN A 352 15.45 15.44 -0.96
N THR A 353 14.41 16.27 -1.08
CA THR A 353 14.54 17.69 -1.39
C THR A 353 14.40 18.59 -0.15
N SER A 354 14.21 17.98 1.02
CA SER A 354 13.93 18.69 2.28
C SER A 354 15.08 19.62 2.71
N VAL A 355 16.34 19.26 2.45
CA VAL A 355 17.51 20.12 2.70
C VAL A 355 17.45 21.39 1.85
N LEU A 356 17.06 21.28 0.58
CA LEU A 356 16.97 22.41 -0.35
C LEU A 356 15.85 23.37 0.05
N SER A 357 14.67 22.84 0.38
CA SER A 357 13.53 23.65 0.82
C SER A 357 13.79 24.33 2.17
N GLY A 358 14.44 23.63 3.11
CA GLY A 358 14.89 24.22 4.38
C GLY A 358 15.88 25.36 4.20
N PHE A 359 16.83 25.20 3.29
CA PHE A 359 17.83 26.21 2.98
C PHE A 359 17.20 27.49 2.42
N ILE A 360 16.41 27.37 1.35
CA ILE A 360 15.82 28.54 0.68
C ILE A 360 14.77 29.24 1.54
N GLN A 361 13.92 28.49 2.26
CA GLN A 361 12.88 29.09 3.12
C GLN A 361 13.47 29.79 4.33
N GLN A 362 14.64 29.37 4.80
CA GLN A 362 15.36 30.12 5.82
C GLN A 362 15.98 31.41 5.24
N LEU A 363 16.43 31.38 3.99
CA LEU A 363 16.90 32.59 3.31
C LEU A 363 15.78 33.59 3.06
N ASP A 364 14.52 33.17 2.86
CA ASP A 364 13.39 34.11 2.81
C ASP A 364 13.32 35.03 4.04
N ILE A 365 13.72 34.49 5.20
CA ILE A 365 13.70 35.21 6.47
C ILE A 365 14.97 36.05 6.64
N SER A 366 16.14 35.48 6.34
CA SER A 366 17.44 36.12 6.65
C SER A 366 18.02 36.95 5.51
N ASN A 367 17.74 36.62 4.25
CA ASN A 367 18.27 37.27 3.05
C ASN A 367 17.40 36.98 1.81
N SER A 368 16.22 37.63 1.74
CA SER A 368 15.23 37.38 0.68
C SER A 368 15.76 37.65 -0.73
N ALA A 369 16.68 38.60 -0.90
CA ALA A 369 17.27 38.90 -2.21
C ALA A 369 18.02 37.70 -2.80
N VAL A 370 18.79 36.97 -1.99
CA VAL A 370 19.47 35.75 -2.43
C VAL A 370 18.48 34.61 -2.66
N ALA A 371 17.43 34.51 -1.84
CA ALA A 371 16.37 33.52 -2.07
C ALA A 371 15.68 33.73 -3.43
N ASP A 372 15.41 34.98 -3.80
CA ASP A 372 14.82 35.34 -5.09
C ASP A 372 15.77 35.07 -6.27
N GLU A 373 17.07 35.36 -6.13
CA GLU A 373 18.07 34.99 -7.14
C GLU A 373 18.11 33.46 -7.36
N ILE A 374 18.06 32.68 -6.29
CA ILE A 374 18.01 31.21 -6.36
C ILE A 374 16.74 30.74 -7.04
N ARG A 375 15.57 31.34 -6.78
CA ARG A 375 14.31 30.98 -7.45
C ARG A 375 14.37 31.22 -8.95
N VAL A 376 14.90 32.37 -9.37
CA VAL A 376 15.09 32.70 -10.79
C VAL A 376 16.00 31.66 -11.45
N GLU A 377 17.06 31.23 -10.76
CA GLU A 377 17.91 30.14 -11.24
C GLU A 377 17.13 28.81 -11.36
N CYS A 378 16.38 28.41 -10.32
CA CYS A 378 15.60 27.18 -10.32
C CYS A 378 14.55 27.15 -11.45
N GLN A 379 13.96 28.29 -11.79
CA GLN A 379 13.05 28.41 -12.93
C GLN A 379 13.75 28.19 -14.28
N GLY A 380 15.05 28.49 -14.38
CA GLY A 380 15.84 28.36 -15.60
C GLY A 380 16.48 26.98 -15.81
N ILE A 381 16.62 26.17 -14.76
CA ILE A 381 17.24 24.83 -14.82
C ILE A 381 16.13 23.76 -14.91
N PRO A 382 16.00 23.00 -16.03
CA PRO A 382 14.88 22.07 -16.24
C PRO A 382 14.65 21.07 -15.11
N ALA A 383 15.72 20.48 -14.55
CA ALA A 383 15.60 19.51 -13.46
C ALA A 383 15.03 20.14 -12.17
N LEU A 384 15.41 21.38 -11.83
CA LEU A 384 14.90 22.09 -10.65
C LEU A 384 13.51 22.67 -10.90
N ARG A 385 13.24 23.13 -12.13
CA ARG A 385 11.95 23.66 -12.55
C ARG A 385 10.83 22.61 -12.41
N ARG A 386 11.13 21.35 -12.72
CA ARG A 386 10.17 20.25 -12.53
C ARG A 386 9.75 20.06 -11.07
N GLU A 387 10.62 20.40 -10.12
CA GLU A 387 10.41 20.25 -8.67
C GLU A 387 10.05 21.58 -7.99
N TYR A 388 9.66 22.61 -8.77
CA TYR A 388 9.66 24.00 -8.31
C TYR A 388 8.86 24.28 -7.03
N GLY A 389 7.85 23.47 -6.74
CA GLY A 389 7.05 23.57 -5.51
C GLY A 389 7.89 23.62 -4.22
N ILE A 390 9.05 22.96 -4.19
CA ILE A 390 9.92 22.95 -3.01
C ILE A 390 10.62 24.30 -2.73
N PHE A 391 10.74 25.16 -3.76
CA PHE A 391 11.43 26.45 -3.71
C PHE A 391 10.50 27.63 -3.43
N LEU A 392 9.19 27.40 -3.43
CA LEU A 392 8.21 28.44 -3.13
C LEU A 392 8.43 28.99 -1.71
N ALA A 393 8.41 30.32 -1.59
CA ALA A 393 8.43 31.00 -0.30
C ALA A 393 7.24 30.54 0.57
N ARG A 394 7.31 30.68 1.89
CA ARG A 394 6.14 30.43 2.76
C ARG A 394 5.20 31.64 2.80
N GLY A 395 3.91 31.39 3.03
CA GLY A 395 2.88 32.43 3.13
C GLY A 395 2.21 32.78 1.80
N VAL A 396 1.66 33.99 1.73
CA VAL A 396 0.82 34.47 0.62
C VAL A 396 1.55 34.32 -0.71
N LEU A 397 0.90 33.69 -1.70
CA LEU A 397 1.49 33.51 -3.02
C LEU A 397 1.19 34.74 -3.89
N PRO A 398 2.21 35.53 -4.31
CA PRO A 398 1.98 36.68 -5.18
C PRO A 398 1.38 36.24 -6.53
N THR A 399 0.54 37.08 -7.13
CA THR A 399 -0.10 36.79 -8.43
C THR A 399 0.92 36.42 -9.51
N GLN A 400 2.05 37.13 -9.59
CA GLN A 400 3.11 36.83 -10.55
C GLN A 400 3.70 35.42 -10.34
N GLU A 401 3.87 35.00 -9.10
CA GLU A 401 4.42 33.68 -8.77
C GLU A 401 3.40 32.57 -9.01
N LEU A 402 2.12 32.83 -8.78
CA LEU A 402 1.04 31.92 -9.15
C LEU A 402 1.01 31.66 -10.67
N GLU A 403 1.20 32.67 -11.51
CA GLU A 403 1.24 32.47 -12.96
C GLU A 403 2.40 31.56 -13.37
N HIS A 404 3.59 31.69 -12.75
CA HIS A 404 4.70 30.76 -12.96
C HIS A 404 4.36 29.34 -12.47
N VAL A 405 3.71 29.21 -11.32
CA VAL A 405 3.26 27.90 -10.80
C VAL A 405 2.28 27.22 -11.76
N ILE A 406 1.31 27.96 -12.30
CA ILE A 406 0.35 27.44 -13.28
C ILE A 406 1.07 27.04 -14.58
N GLU A 407 2.01 27.85 -15.06
CA GLU A 407 2.83 27.52 -16.23
C GLU A 407 3.59 26.20 -16.02
N ILE A 408 4.35 26.08 -14.92
CA ILE A 408 5.14 24.89 -14.59
C ILE A 408 4.23 23.67 -14.37
N ALA A 409 3.07 23.86 -13.74
CA ALA A 409 2.07 22.81 -13.58
C ALA A 409 1.55 22.32 -14.94
N GLY A 410 1.51 23.16 -15.98
CA GLY A 410 1.10 22.78 -17.33
C GLY A 410 2.16 21.98 -18.12
N GLU A 411 3.43 22.00 -17.70
CA GLU A 411 4.53 21.40 -18.47
C GLU A 411 4.47 19.86 -18.49
N PRO A 412 4.70 19.20 -19.65
CA PRO A 412 4.61 17.73 -19.74
C PRO A 412 5.54 16.97 -18.80
N GLU A 413 6.70 17.56 -18.46
CA GLU A 413 7.74 16.91 -17.66
C GLU A 413 7.51 17.05 -16.14
N THR A 414 6.67 17.99 -15.71
CA THR A 414 6.33 18.19 -14.30
C THR A 414 5.31 17.14 -13.88
N SER A 415 5.48 16.47 -12.74
CA SER A 415 4.45 15.53 -12.28
C SER A 415 3.25 16.27 -11.67
N ALA A 416 2.07 15.66 -11.72
CA ALA A 416 0.83 16.25 -11.19
C ALA A 416 0.90 16.54 -9.68
N TRP A 417 1.70 15.77 -8.93
CA TRP A 417 1.78 15.87 -7.48
C TRP A 417 2.67 17.02 -6.97
N HIS A 418 3.64 17.51 -7.77
CA HIS A 418 4.64 18.47 -7.29
C HIS A 418 4.06 19.82 -6.85
N LEU A 419 2.91 20.22 -7.40
CA LEU A 419 2.30 21.54 -7.15
C LEU A 419 0.85 21.40 -6.64
N SER A 420 0.42 20.18 -6.30
CA SER A 420 -0.94 19.96 -5.82
C SER A 420 -1.17 20.58 -4.43
N ASP A 421 -0.13 20.71 -3.61
CA ASP A 421 -0.20 21.29 -2.28
C ASP A 421 -0.49 22.79 -2.26
N VAL A 422 -0.02 23.51 -3.28
CA VAL A 422 -0.32 24.94 -3.48
C VAL A 422 -1.83 25.19 -3.53
N SER A 423 -2.61 24.27 -4.09
CA SER A 423 -4.06 24.40 -4.24
C SER A 423 -4.88 24.15 -2.98
N TRP A 424 -4.29 23.77 -1.83
CA TRP A 424 -5.06 23.51 -0.59
C TRP A 424 -4.48 24.13 0.68
N ARG A 425 -3.22 24.57 0.68
CA ARG A 425 -2.62 25.26 1.82
C ARG A 425 -3.32 26.61 2.09
N GLU A 426 -3.79 26.82 3.32
CA GLU A 426 -4.47 28.05 3.74
C GLU A 426 -3.56 29.27 3.68
N GLU A 427 -2.29 29.11 4.07
CA GLU A 427 -1.27 30.17 4.08
C GLU A 427 -1.02 30.83 2.72
N ARG A 428 -1.49 30.22 1.62
CA ARG A 428 -1.35 30.74 0.26
C ARG A 428 -2.36 31.83 -0.09
N GLU A 429 -3.47 31.94 0.65
CA GLU A 429 -4.56 32.90 0.43
C GLU A 429 -5.08 32.94 -1.02
N LEU A 430 -5.10 31.79 -1.71
CA LEU A 430 -5.61 31.71 -3.08
C LEU A 430 -7.11 31.97 -3.14
N SER A 431 -7.50 32.82 -4.09
CA SER A 431 -8.90 32.99 -4.49
C SER A 431 -9.46 31.67 -5.04
N ASP A 432 -10.79 31.50 -4.97
CA ASP A 432 -11.45 30.32 -5.55
C ASP A 432 -11.20 30.20 -7.06
N GLU A 433 -11.16 31.33 -7.78
CA GLU A 433 -10.89 31.38 -9.21
C GLU A 433 -9.48 30.88 -9.54
N ASP A 434 -8.47 31.35 -8.81
CA ASP A 434 -7.08 30.93 -8.98
C ASP A 434 -6.88 29.47 -8.61
N ARG A 435 -7.55 29.00 -7.55
CA ARG A 435 -7.54 27.60 -7.15
C ARG A 435 -8.12 26.70 -8.23
N VAL A 436 -9.24 27.09 -8.83
CA VAL A 436 -9.85 26.39 -9.97
C VAL A 436 -8.90 26.35 -11.17
N ARG A 437 -8.24 27.48 -11.50
CA ARG A 437 -7.26 27.54 -12.61
C ARG A 437 -6.12 26.53 -12.41
N LEU A 438 -5.54 26.50 -11.21
CA LEU A 438 -4.46 25.56 -10.88
C LEU A 438 -4.94 24.11 -10.91
N LEU A 439 -6.08 23.80 -10.28
CA LEU A 439 -6.63 22.45 -10.25
C LEU A 439 -7.00 21.93 -11.65
N ARG A 440 -7.55 22.77 -12.54
CA ARG A 440 -7.80 22.39 -13.94
C ARG A 440 -6.52 22.09 -14.71
N THR A 441 -5.45 22.83 -14.42
CA THR A 441 -4.14 22.59 -15.02
C THR A 441 -3.59 21.23 -14.57
N ILE A 442 -3.67 20.93 -13.27
CA ILE A 442 -3.27 19.62 -12.71
C ILE A 442 -4.14 18.49 -13.26
N LEU A 443 -5.46 18.69 -13.34
CA LEU A 443 -6.42 17.70 -13.84
C LEU A 443 -6.08 17.21 -15.25
N ALA A 444 -5.54 18.08 -16.11
CA ALA A 444 -5.21 17.75 -17.49
C ALA A 444 -4.00 16.80 -17.61
N LYS A 445 -3.26 16.55 -16.53
CA LYS A 445 -2.04 15.73 -16.53
C LYS A 445 -2.32 14.25 -16.32
N SER A 446 -1.36 13.41 -16.70
CA SER A 446 -1.32 12.01 -16.28
C SER A 446 -1.24 11.93 -14.75
N GLY A 447 -2.13 11.15 -14.12
CA GLY A 447 -2.28 11.09 -12.66
C GLY A 447 -2.98 12.32 -12.03
N GLY A 448 -3.28 13.35 -12.82
CA GLY A 448 -3.94 14.59 -12.39
C GLY A 448 -5.26 14.40 -11.64
N PRO A 449 -6.19 13.53 -12.11
CA PRO A 449 -7.44 13.28 -11.41
C PRO A 449 -7.27 12.85 -9.94
N GLU A 450 -6.29 12.00 -9.64
CA GLU A 450 -6.02 11.54 -8.27
C GLU A 450 -5.48 12.67 -7.38
N GLU A 451 -4.60 13.50 -7.94
CA GLU A 451 -4.04 14.66 -7.24
C GLU A 451 -5.08 15.74 -6.95
N VAL A 452 -6.02 15.97 -7.87
CA VAL A 452 -7.13 16.91 -7.64
C VAL A 452 -8.08 16.41 -6.54
N VAL A 453 -8.43 15.12 -6.55
CA VAL A 453 -9.25 14.52 -5.48
C VAL A 453 -8.53 14.59 -4.13
N ASN A 454 -7.22 14.33 -4.11
CA ASN A 454 -6.41 14.46 -2.91
C ASN A 454 -6.37 15.92 -2.41
N ALA A 455 -6.11 16.87 -3.31
CA ALA A 455 -6.06 18.30 -3.00
C ALA A 455 -7.39 18.82 -2.42
N LEU A 456 -8.52 18.44 -3.00
CA LEU A 456 -9.85 18.83 -2.48
C LEU A 456 -10.14 18.19 -1.12
N THR A 457 -9.71 16.94 -0.91
CA THR A 457 -9.86 16.28 0.39
C THR A 457 -9.04 17.02 1.46
N MET A 458 -7.81 17.42 1.13
CA MET A 458 -6.94 18.20 2.01
C MET A 458 -7.49 19.61 2.26
N LEU A 459 -8.02 20.27 1.22
CA LEU A 459 -8.66 21.57 1.35
C LEU A 459 -9.83 21.50 2.34
N ARG A 460 -10.69 20.48 2.21
CA ARG A 460 -11.81 20.28 3.13
C ARG A 460 -11.35 20.04 4.56
N TYR A 461 -10.25 19.32 4.74
CA TYR A 461 -9.67 19.08 6.06
C TYR A 461 -9.17 20.38 6.70
N VAL A 462 -8.44 21.21 5.93
CA VAL A 462 -7.88 22.49 6.40
C VAL A 462 -8.99 23.52 6.68
N GLU A 463 -9.97 23.65 5.79
CA GLU A 463 -11.12 24.55 6.00
C GLU A 463 -12.05 24.06 7.12
N GLY A 464 -12.04 22.75 7.42
CA GLY A 464 -12.94 22.12 8.38
C GLY A 464 -14.41 22.42 8.08
N ASN A 465 -15.12 22.98 9.07
CA ASN A 465 -16.52 23.41 8.95
C ASN A 465 -16.64 24.93 8.69
N ALA A 466 -15.56 25.65 8.39
CA ALA A 466 -15.61 27.09 8.15
C ALA A 466 -16.45 27.46 6.91
N ARG A 467 -16.53 26.53 5.94
CA ARG A 467 -17.26 26.71 4.70
C ARG A 467 -18.28 25.61 4.51
N ASP A 468 -19.56 25.99 4.54
CA ASP A 468 -20.65 25.03 4.30
C ASP A 468 -20.62 24.50 2.86
N ARG A 469 -20.22 25.34 1.90
CA ARG A 469 -20.42 25.11 0.46
C ARG A 469 -19.31 25.73 -0.40
N TRP A 470 -18.77 24.94 -1.34
CA TRP A 470 -17.85 25.40 -2.38
C TRP A 470 -18.57 26.03 -3.59
N PRO A 471 -17.89 26.93 -4.34
CA PRO A 471 -18.42 27.50 -5.58
C PRO A 471 -18.63 26.42 -6.64
N GLU A 472 -19.48 26.70 -7.62
CA GLU A 472 -19.82 25.76 -8.69
C GLU A 472 -18.58 25.27 -9.46
N ASP A 473 -17.71 26.18 -9.90
CA ASP A 473 -16.52 25.80 -10.67
C ASP A 473 -15.58 24.87 -9.90
N LEU A 474 -15.40 25.08 -8.59
CA LEU A 474 -14.55 24.22 -7.75
C LEU A 474 -15.15 22.82 -7.59
N ARG A 475 -16.48 22.74 -7.43
CA ARG A 475 -17.21 21.46 -7.36
C ARG A 475 -17.13 20.71 -8.68
N GLU A 476 -17.33 21.39 -9.81
CA GLU A 476 -17.27 20.77 -11.14
C GLU A 476 -15.87 20.19 -11.43
N VAL A 477 -14.80 20.88 -11.05
CA VAL A 477 -13.43 20.36 -11.17
C VAL A 477 -13.23 19.08 -10.35
N GLY A 478 -13.78 19.03 -9.14
CA GLY A 478 -13.75 17.82 -8.31
C GLY A 478 -14.52 16.64 -8.92
N LEU A 479 -15.70 16.90 -9.50
CA LEU A 479 -16.50 15.87 -10.16
C LEU A 479 -15.84 15.38 -11.45
N ASP A 480 -15.19 16.26 -12.21
CA ASP A 480 -14.43 15.87 -13.41
C ASP A 480 -13.21 15.01 -13.05
N ALA A 481 -12.54 15.30 -11.94
CA ALA A 481 -11.47 14.45 -11.40
C ALA A 481 -11.99 13.06 -11.03
N VAL A 482 -13.12 12.97 -10.34
CA VAL A 482 -13.76 11.68 -10.01
C VAL A 482 -14.09 10.88 -11.28
N VAL A 483 -14.66 11.53 -12.30
CA VAL A 483 -14.93 10.89 -13.61
C VAL A 483 -13.63 10.36 -14.24
N GLY A 484 -12.55 11.13 -14.18
CA GLY A 484 -11.23 10.72 -14.66
C GLY A 484 -10.73 9.44 -14.00
N ILE A 485 -10.83 9.35 -12.67
CA ILE A 485 -10.41 8.16 -11.90
C ILE A 485 -11.28 6.95 -12.25
N ILE A 486 -12.61 7.11 -12.30
CA ILE A 486 -13.54 5.99 -12.61
C ILE A 486 -13.27 5.40 -14.00
N ARG A 487 -12.87 6.25 -14.96
CA ARG A 487 -12.53 5.84 -16.32
C ARG A 487 -11.16 5.17 -16.44
N ALA A 488 -10.26 5.34 -15.47
CA ALA A 488 -8.97 4.66 -15.43
C ALA A 488 -9.13 3.17 -15.12
N GLU A 489 -8.18 2.33 -15.53
CA GLU A 489 -8.28 0.87 -15.34
C GLU A 489 -7.98 0.44 -13.90
N ASP A 490 -7.07 1.14 -13.22
CA ASP A 490 -6.40 0.77 -11.96
C ASP A 490 -7.13 1.31 -10.70
N LEU A 491 -8.37 0.89 -10.50
CA LEU A 491 -9.19 1.33 -9.38
C LEU A 491 -9.12 0.35 -8.20
N ASN A 492 -9.03 0.86 -6.97
CA ASN A 492 -8.93 0.07 -5.75
C ASN A 492 -9.76 0.70 -4.61
N PRO A 493 -9.98 -0.04 -3.50
CA PRO A 493 -10.82 0.45 -2.39
C PRO A 493 -10.32 1.75 -1.72
N THR A 494 -9.02 2.04 -1.78
CA THR A 494 -8.44 3.28 -1.24
C THR A 494 -8.78 4.47 -2.14
N LYS A 495 -8.71 4.30 -3.46
CA LYS A 495 -9.12 5.32 -4.43
C LYS A 495 -10.63 5.60 -4.31
N ASP A 496 -11.45 4.56 -4.15
CA ASP A 496 -12.90 4.69 -3.93
C ASP A 496 -13.25 5.49 -2.68
N GLU A 497 -12.54 5.26 -1.57
CA GLU A 497 -12.71 6.06 -0.35
C GLU A 497 -12.40 7.54 -0.57
N ARG A 498 -11.29 7.86 -1.25
CA ARG A 498 -10.92 9.25 -1.55
C ARG A 498 -11.93 9.93 -2.47
N MET A 499 -12.38 9.25 -3.52
CA MET A 499 -13.42 9.76 -4.42
C MET A 499 -14.71 10.06 -3.65
N SER A 500 -15.18 9.13 -2.82
CA SER A 500 -16.39 9.30 -2.00
C SER A 500 -16.32 10.54 -1.09
N ARG A 501 -15.16 10.82 -0.48
CA ARG A 501 -14.95 12.04 0.32
C ARG A 501 -15.03 13.31 -0.53
N ALA A 502 -14.37 13.34 -1.68
CA ALA A 502 -14.44 14.49 -2.60
C ALA A 502 -15.87 14.71 -3.14
N MET A 503 -16.56 13.63 -3.52
CA MET A 503 -17.95 13.67 -3.98
C MET A 503 -18.89 14.21 -2.90
N SER A 504 -18.70 13.82 -1.64
CA SER A 504 -19.50 14.31 -0.51
C SER A 504 -19.40 15.82 -0.32
N ALA A 505 -18.27 16.43 -0.70
CA ALA A 505 -18.07 17.88 -0.66
C ALA A 505 -18.57 18.59 -1.93
N CYS A 506 -18.64 17.90 -3.08
CA CYS A 506 -18.99 18.50 -4.37
C CYS A 506 -20.47 18.36 -4.77
N LEU A 507 -21.16 17.28 -4.37
CA LEU A 507 -22.56 17.00 -4.69
C LEU A 507 -23.54 17.82 -3.84
N ARG A 508 -24.73 18.13 -4.37
CA ARG A 508 -25.67 19.08 -3.76
C ARG A 508 -27.14 18.66 -3.63
N GLY A 509 -27.56 17.49 -4.09
CA GLY A 509 -28.94 17.00 -3.92
C GLY A 509 -29.98 17.62 -4.85
N ASP A 510 -29.64 18.65 -5.64
CA ASP A 510 -30.44 19.25 -6.71
C ASP A 510 -29.77 19.02 -8.08
N ASP A 511 -29.39 17.77 -8.33
CA ASP A 511 -28.17 17.44 -9.06
C ASP A 511 -28.16 17.79 -10.55
N GLY A 512 -27.39 18.85 -10.86
CA GLY A 512 -27.06 19.26 -12.22
C GLY A 512 -26.17 18.27 -12.98
N SER A 513 -25.58 18.75 -14.07
CA SER A 513 -24.81 17.94 -15.03
C SER A 513 -23.67 17.12 -14.41
N GLY A 514 -23.02 17.58 -13.34
CA GLY A 514 -21.87 16.91 -12.74
C GLY A 514 -22.16 15.53 -12.17
N ALA A 515 -23.24 15.38 -11.37
CA ALA A 515 -23.62 14.07 -10.81
C ALA A 515 -23.98 13.07 -11.92
N SER A 516 -24.66 13.56 -12.97
CA SER A 516 -24.98 12.75 -14.16
C SER A 516 -23.72 12.24 -14.84
N ARG A 517 -22.69 13.08 -15.02
CA ARG A 517 -21.40 12.64 -15.60
C ARG A 517 -20.72 11.55 -14.77
N VAL A 518 -20.72 11.67 -13.44
CA VAL A 518 -20.16 10.65 -12.55
C VAL A 518 -20.95 9.35 -12.66
N MET A 519 -22.28 9.43 -12.63
CA MET A 519 -23.15 8.25 -12.73
C MET A 519 -22.97 7.53 -14.07
N GLU A 520 -22.88 8.25 -15.19
CA GLU A 520 -22.57 7.65 -16.49
C GLU A 520 -21.21 6.94 -16.49
N ALA A 521 -20.18 7.55 -15.91
CA ALA A 521 -18.86 6.92 -15.80
C ALA A 521 -18.91 5.61 -15.01
N ILE A 522 -19.71 5.55 -13.93
CA ILE A 522 -19.90 4.32 -13.15
C ILE A 522 -20.64 3.26 -13.97
N VAL A 523 -21.71 3.62 -14.68
CA VAL A 523 -22.45 2.63 -15.48
C VAL A 523 -21.60 2.12 -16.64
N ASP A 524 -20.89 2.99 -17.35
CA ASP A 524 -19.97 2.58 -18.42
C ASP A 524 -18.91 1.61 -17.89
N ARG A 525 -18.38 1.87 -16.69
CA ARG A 525 -17.43 0.99 -16.03
C ARG A 525 -18.05 -0.35 -15.65
N ALA A 526 -19.25 -0.34 -15.06
CA ALA A 526 -19.97 -1.54 -14.66
C ALA A 526 -20.33 -2.40 -15.87
N ALA A 527 -20.75 -1.79 -16.99
CA ALA A 527 -21.06 -2.48 -18.24
C ALA A 527 -19.85 -3.29 -18.77
N ARG A 528 -18.64 -2.74 -18.67
CA ARG A 528 -17.39 -3.45 -19.01
C ARG A 528 -17.03 -4.58 -18.04
N ARG A 529 -17.68 -4.64 -16.87
CA ARG A 529 -17.44 -5.61 -15.79
C ARG A 529 -18.69 -6.43 -15.44
N TYR A 530 -19.52 -6.74 -16.44
CA TYR A 530 -20.73 -7.57 -16.28
C TYR A 530 -21.71 -7.05 -15.21
N GLY A 531 -21.78 -5.73 -15.06
CA GLY A 531 -22.61 -5.02 -14.08
C GLY A 531 -21.97 -4.86 -12.69
N SER A 532 -20.74 -5.34 -12.48
CA SER A 532 -20.07 -5.25 -11.17
C SER A 532 -19.66 -3.81 -10.82
N THR A 533 -19.86 -3.43 -9.55
CA THR A 533 -19.50 -2.12 -8.98
C THR A 533 -18.60 -2.25 -7.74
N TYR A 534 -17.98 -3.42 -7.51
CA TYR A 534 -17.22 -3.72 -6.30
C TYR A 534 -16.07 -2.71 -6.03
N ASP A 535 -15.48 -2.19 -7.09
CA ASP A 535 -14.38 -1.23 -7.00
C ASP A 535 -14.86 0.21 -6.74
N VAL A 536 -16.16 0.52 -6.91
CA VAL A 536 -16.73 1.88 -6.75
C VAL A 536 -17.90 1.91 -5.75
N GLU A 537 -17.93 0.99 -4.77
CA GLU A 537 -19.04 0.84 -3.82
C GLU A 537 -19.31 2.14 -3.03
N ARG A 538 -18.27 2.82 -2.53
CA ARG A 538 -18.43 4.04 -1.73
C ARG A 538 -18.81 5.24 -2.57
N ALA A 539 -18.20 5.41 -3.74
CA ALA A 539 -18.58 6.46 -4.68
C ALA A 539 -20.07 6.33 -5.08
N LEU A 540 -20.52 5.10 -5.36
CA LEU A 540 -21.91 4.82 -5.68
C LEU A 540 -22.84 5.08 -4.50
N ALA A 541 -22.45 4.70 -3.28
CA ALA A 541 -23.20 5.01 -2.07
C ALA A 541 -23.35 6.53 -1.84
N THR A 542 -22.28 7.30 -2.07
CA THR A 542 -22.32 8.76 -1.99
C THR A 542 -23.25 9.38 -3.02
N LEU A 543 -23.28 8.87 -4.26
CA LEU A 543 -24.26 9.29 -5.26
C LEU A 543 -25.69 8.93 -4.87
N ALA A 544 -25.92 7.73 -4.36
CA ALA A 544 -27.24 7.31 -3.90
C ALA A 544 -27.78 8.21 -2.77
N GLU A 545 -26.91 8.62 -1.85
CA GLU A 545 -27.24 9.51 -0.72
C GLU A 545 -27.45 10.97 -1.17
N ARG A 546 -26.49 11.49 -1.95
CA ARG A 546 -26.39 12.92 -2.25
C ARG A 546 -27.01 13.32 -3.57
N ALA A 547 -27.28 12.36 -4.45
CA ALA A 547 -27.87 12.59 -5.76
C ALA A 547 -28.93 11.52 -6.15
N PRO A 548 -29.97 11.32 -5.33
CA PRO A 548 -30.86 10.17 -5.44
C PRO A 548 -31.63 10.14 -6.76
N GLU A 549 -32.06 11.28 -7.30
CA GLU A 549 -32.81 11.31 -8.56
C GLU A 549 -31.96 10.86 -9.76
N VAL A 550 -30.70 11.33 -9.83
CA VAL A 550 -29.74 10.93 -10.87
C VAL A 550 -29.40 9.45 -10.73
N PHE A 551 -29.12 8.99 -9.51
CA PHE A 551 -28.84 7.58 -9.25
C PHE A 551 -30.00 6.69 -9.68
N LEU A 552 -31.22 6.97 -9.21
CA LEU A 552 -32.40 6.16 -9.51
C LEU A 552 -32.77 6.20 -10.99
N GLY A 553 -32.82 7.40 -11.58
CA GLY A 553 -33.17 7.58 -13.00
C GLY A 553 -32.20 6.88 -13.94
N ARG A 554 -30.92 6.78 -13.58
CA ARG A 554 -29.93 6.12 -14.42
C ARG A 554 -29.82 4.62 -14.20
N VAL A 555 -30.01 4.16 -12.96
CA VAL A 555 -30.00 2.73 -12.62
C VAL A 555 -31.25 2.03 -13.16
N PHE A 556 -32.42 2.65 -13.00
CA PHE A 556 -33.72 2.09 -13.38
C PHE A 556 -34.30 2.82 -14.59
N LEU A 557 -33.71 2.59 -15.76
CA LEU A 557 -34.19 3.16 -17.02
C LEU A 557 -35.60 2.65 -17.35
N ASP A 558 -36.51 3.56 -17.72
CA ASP A 558 -37.92 3.23 -17.99
C ASP A 558 -38.07 2.18 -19.12
N GLU A 559 -37.16 2.14 -20.10
CA GLU A 559 -37.21 1.22 -21.25
C GLU A 559 -36.43 -0.10 -21.05
N ALA A 560 -35.73 -0.29 -19.92
CA ALA A 560 -34.88 -1.48 -19.68
C ALA A 560 -35.56 -2.54 -18.80
N ASP A 561 -35.27 -3.82 -19.07
CA ASP A 561 -35.81 -4.97 -18.33
C ASP A 561 -35.21 -5.14 -16.92
N GLY A 562 -34.09 -4.48 -16.63
CA GLY A 562 -33.38 -4.60 -15.36
C GLY A 562 -32.44 -3.43 -15.08
N PRO A 563 -31.85 -3.37 -13.88
CA PRO A 563 -30.98 -2.26 -13.50
C PRO A 563 -29.69 -2.24 -14.32
N SER A 564 -29.16 -1.04 -14.58
CA SER A 564 -27.89 -0.88 -15.32
C SER A 564 -26.64 -1.32 -14.55
N ILE A 565 -26.80 -1.68 -13.28
CA ILE A 565 -25.76 -2.20 -12.39
C ILE A 565 -26.28 -3.44 -11.65
N ARG A 566 -25.38 -4.29 -11.17
CA ARG A 566 -25.73 -5.49 -10.38
C ARG A 566 -25.84 -5.14 -8.90
N PHE A 567 -26.94 -5.53 -8.27
CA PHE A 567 -27.11 -5.50 -6.81
C PHE A 567 -26.60 -6.82 -6.20
N GLN A 568 -25.88 -6.74 -5.07
CA GLN A 568 -25.27 -7.91 -4.42
C GLN A 568 -26.25 -8.70 -3.52
N ASP A 569 -25.93 -9.97 -3.27
CA ASP A 569 -26.79 -10.96 -2.58
C ASP A 569 -26.85 -10.83 -1.04
N GLY A 570 -26.98 -9.61 -0.52
CA GLY A 570 -27.45 -9.36 0.84
C GLY A 570 -26.44 -9.53 1.99
N ARG A 571 -25.18 -9.93 1.75
CA ARG A 571 -24.13 -9.94 2.80
C ARG A 571 -23.72 -8.53 3.25
N ARG A 572 -23.83 -7.55 2.36
CA ARG A 572 -23.64 -6.12 2.63
C ARG A 572 -24.89 -5.37 2.17
N PRO A 573 -25.24 -4.24 2.79
CA PRO A 573 -26.30 -3.39 2.27
C PRO A 573 -25.95 -2.95 0.84
N GLY A 574 -26.88 -3.15 -0.09
CA GLY A 574 -26.71 -2.74 -1.47
C GLY A 574 -26.80 -1.21 -1.63
N PRO A 575 -26.46 -0.66 -2.80
CA PRO A 575 -26.45 0.78 -3.06
C PRO A 575 -27.76 1.50 -2.69
N LEU A 576 -28.90 0.83 -2.84
CA LEU A 576 -30.22 1.37 -2.48
C LEU A 576 -30.38 1.70 -0.99
N SER A 577 -29.64 1.04 -0.09
CA SER A 577 -29.74 1.35 1.35
C SER A 577 -29.19 2.73 1.71
N HIS A 578 -28.46 3.36 0.80
CA HIS A 578 -27.91 4.70 0.97
C HIS A 578 -28.83 5.79 0.42
N VAL A 579 -29.85 5.43 -0.37
CA VAL A 579 -30.84 6.39 -0.87
C VAL A 579 -31.73 6.83 0.31
N PRO A 580 -31.97 8.15 0.50
CA PRO A 580 -32.93 8.61 1.50
C PRO A 580 -34.32 7.99 1.24
N THR A 581 -34.90 7.34 2.25
CA THR A 581 -36.16 6.58 2.12
C THR A 581 -37.28 7.39 1.45
N GLU A 582 -37.47 8.65 1.87
CA GLU A 582 -38.50 9.52 1.30
C GLU A 582 -38.24 9.85 -0.18
N ALA A 583 -36.97 10.03 -0.58
CA ALA A 583 -36.61 10.29 -1.96
C ALA A 583 -36.91 9.07 -2.85
N LEU A 584 -36.61 7.86 -2.38
CA LEU A 584 -36.91 6.62 -3.09
C LEU A 584 -38.42 6.44 -3.29
N ILE A 585 -39.19 6.65 -2.23
CA ILE A 585 -40.65 6.50 -2.25
C ILE A 585 -41.27 7.53 -3.18
N GLU A 586 -40.87 8.80 -3.08
CA GLU A 586 -41.40 9.86 -3.94
C GLU A 586 -41.06 9.61 -5.41
N TRP A 587 -39.84 9.15 -5.70
CA TRP A 587 -39.44 8.75 -7.05
C TRP A 587 -40.30 7.60 -7.60
N CYS A 588 -40.68 6.62 -6.77
CA CYS A 588 -41.57 5.53 -7.18
C CYS A 588 -43.03 5.99 -7.36
N ARG A 589 -43.51 6.99 -6.61
CA ARG A 589 -44.88 7.54 -6.78
C ARG A 589 -45.12 8.16 -8.16
N GLN A 590 -44.06 8.65 -8.81
CA GLN A 590 -44.15 9.27 -10.13
C GLN A 590 -44.51 8.28 -11.26
N ASN A 591 -44.21 6.98 -11.10
CA ASN A 591 -44.57 5.95 -12.08
C ASN A 591 -44.81 4.60 -11.37
N PRO A 592 -46.04 4.03 -11.42
CA PRO A 592 -46.37 2.75 -10.79
C PRO A 592 -45.43 1.59 -11.11
N ASP A 593 -44.87 1.52 -12.31
CA ASP A 593 -43.99 0.42 -12.74
C ASP A 593 -42.65 0.41 -11.97
N ARG A 594 -42.24 1.56 -11.40
CA ARG A 594 -41.00 1.69 -10.62
C ARG A 594 -41.04 0.85 -9.35
N TRP A 595 -42.21 0.70 -8.71
CA TRP A 595 -42.38 -0.12 -7.51
C TRP A 595 -41.96 -1.57 -7.75
N THR A 596 -42.43 -2.16 -8.85
CA THR A 596 -42.14 -3.55 -9.22
C THR A 596 -40.68 -3.75 -9.65
N ARG A 597 -40.02 -2.71 -10.16
CA ARG A 597 -38.59 -2.78 -10.57
C ARG A 597 -37.63 -2.61 -9.41
N VAL A 598 -37.97 -1.76 -8.45
CA VAL A 598 -37.13 -1.46 -7.29
C VAL A 598 -37.26 -2.55 -6.22
N ALA A 599 -38.48 -3.07 -5.97
CA ALA A 599 -38.71 -4.04 -4.89
C ALA A 599 -37.75 -5.25 -4.88
N PRO A 600 -37.44 -5.90 -6.02
CA PRO A 600 -36.51 -7.04 -6.07
C PRO A 600 -35.04 -6.68 -5.79
N GLN A 601 -34.72 -5.39 -5.70
CA GLN A 601 -33.36 -4.90 -5.43
C GLN A 601 -33.17 -4.44 -3.97
N ILE A 602 -34.26 -4.36 -3.19
CA ILE A 602 -34.23 -4.00 -1.76
C ILE A 602 -34.10 -5.29 -0.93
N SER A 603 -32.99 -5.44 -0.20
CA SER A 603 -32.87 -6.52 0.79
C SER A 603 -33.86 -6.31 1.94
N PRO A 604 -34.73 -7.29 2.23
CA PRO A 604 -35.67 -7.18 3.35
C PRO A 604 -35.01 -7.36 4.71
N PHE A 605 -33.76 -7.80 4.79
CA PHE A 605 -33.11 -8.19 6.04
C PHE A 605 -32.18 -7.10 6.59
N SER A 606 -32.17 -6.91 7.91
CA SER A 606 -31.16 -6.11 8.62
C SER A 606 -29.74 -6.71 8.47
N ARG A 607 -28.71 -5.89 8.69
CA ARG A 607 -27.30 -6.38 8.73
C ARG A 607 -27.16 -7.50 9.78
N GLY A 608 -26.29 -8.48 9.50
CA GLY A 608 -25.92 -9.54 10.45
C GLY A 608 -26.84 -10.77 10.46
N ILE A 609 -27.93 -10.81 9.67
CA ILE A 609 -28.90 -11.92 9.70
C ILE A 609 -28.31 -13.32 9.40
N ASP A 610 -27.21 -13.39 8.66
CA ASP A 610 -26.58 -14.65 8.30
C ASP A 610 -25.55 -15.11 9.34
N ASP A 611 -25.16 -14.25 10.30
CA ASP A 611 -24.17 -14.53 11.35
C ASP A 611 -24.80 -15.40 12.47
N GLU A 612 -24.02 -16.33 13.02
CA GLU A 612 -24.52 -17.24 14.05
C GLU A 612 -24.81 -16.51 15.37
N GLY A 613 -26.09 -16.50 15.79
CA GLY A 613 -26.52 -16.00 17.10
C GLY A 613 -27.38 -14.72 17.07
N GLU A 614 -27.56 -14.07 15.93
CA GLU A 614 -28.43 -12.89 15.80
C GLU A 614 -29.86 -13.25 15.37
N THR A 615 -30.85 -12.58 15.97
CA THR A 615 -32.25 -12.62 15.51
C THR A 615 -32.48 -11.47 14.54
N GLY A 616 -32.50 -11.76 13.24
CA GLY A 616 -32.69 -10.74 12.20
C GLY A 616 -34.05 -10.05 12.32
N GLN A 617 -34.11 -8.80 11.87
CA GLN A 617 -35.35 -8.01 11.74
C GLN A 617 -35.55 -7.58 10.29
N ILE A 618 -36.77 -7.14 9.96
CA ILE A 618 -37.01 -6.48 8.68
C ILE A 618 -36.24 -5.16 8.62
N SER A 619 -35.60 -4.88 7.49
CA SER A 619 -34.84 -3.64 7.33
C SER A 619 -35.77 -2.42 7.34
N PRO A 620 -35.38 -1.29 7.97
CA PRO A 620 -36.22 -0.09 8.02
C PRO A 620 -36.65 0.42 6.64
N LEU A 621 -35.74 0.35 5.65
CA LEU A 621 -36.03 0.71 4.27
C LEU A 621 -37.07 -0.21 3.65
N ALA A 622 -36.93 -1.53 3.81
CA ALA A 622 -37.87 -2.49 3.25
C ALA A 622 -39.27 -2.37 3.85
N PHE A 623 -39.35 -2.08 5.15
CA PHE A 623 -40.62 -1.85 5.83
C PHE A 623 -41.31 -0.57 5.31
N ALA A 624 -40.60 0.57 5.29
CA ALA A 624 -41.16 1.83 4.80
C ALA A 624 -41.57 1.76 3.31
N PHE A 625 -40.78 1.06 2.48
CA PHE A 625 -41.11 0.83 1.08
C PHE A 625 -42.36 -0.03 0.91
N LEU A 626 -42.53 -1.07 1.75
CA LEU A 626 -43.72 -1.90 1.76
C LEU A 626 -44.97 -1.11 2.17
N GLU A 627 -44.89 -0.28 3.21
CA GLU A 627 -46.02 0.53 3.69
C GLU A 627 -46.50 1.56 2.66
N ALA A 628 -45.57 2.12 1.89
CA ALA A 628 -45.89 3.15 0.90
C ALA A 628 -46.35 2.58 -0.46
N ALA A 629 -46.15 1.29 -0.72
CA ALA A 629 -46.42 0.68 -2.01
C ALA A 629 -47.92 0.59 -2.30
N PRO A 630 -48.38 0.91 -3.54
CA PRO A 630 -49.79 0.78 -3.91
C PRO A 630 -50.26 -0.68 -4.01
N ARG A 631 -49.32 -1.62 -4.17
CA ARG A 631 -49.54 -3.07 -4.26
C ARG A 631 -48.55 -3.81 -3.35
N PRO A 632 -48.76 -3.78 -2.01
CA PRO A 632 -47.81 -4.33 -1.05
C PRO A 632 -47.62 -5.85 -1.20
N GLU A 633 -48.60 -6.56 -1.78
CA GLU A 633 -48.52 -8.00 -2.06
C GLU A 633 -47.47 -8.36 -3.11
N ASP A 634 -47.18 -7.48 -4.06
CA ASP A 634 -46.13 -7.68 -5.08
C ASP A 634 -44.74 -7.41 -4.48
N VAL A 635 -44.62 -6.42 -3.58
CA VAL A 635 -43.38 -6.11 -2.87
C VAL A 635 -42.96 -7.29 -1.98
N VAL A 636 -43.91 -7.88 -1.25
CA VAL A 636 -43.63 -9.05 -0.41
C VAL A 636 -43.25 -10.28 -1.25
N GLU A 637 -43.86 -10.45 -2.42
CA GLU A 637 -43.43 -11.50 -3.37
C GLU A 637 -41.98 -11.30 -3.83
N ALA A 638 -41.57 -10.06 -4.07
CA ALA A 638 -40.18 -9.74 -4.39
C ALA A 638 -39.24 -10.04 -3.21
N TYR A 639 -39.62 -9.69 -1.97
CA TYR A 639 -38.81 -9.99 -0.77
C TYR A 639 -38.55 -11.48 -0.58
N LEU A 640 -39.52 -12.35 -0.90
CA LEU A 640 -39.35 -13.80 -0.84
C LEU A 640 -38.28 -14.33 -1.81
N GLN A 641 -37.88 -13.57 -2.84
CA GLN A 641 -36.81 -13.95 -3.75
C GLN A 641 -35.42 -13.87 -3.09
N HIS A 642 -35.27 -13.08 -2.01
CA HIS A 642 -34.00 -12.93 -1.28
C HIS A 642 -33.74 -14.05 -0.26
N LEU A 643 -34.65 -15.00 -0.08
CA LEU A 643 -34.50 -16.07 0.91
C LEU A 643 -33.29 -16.96 0.63
N ALA A 644 -33.05 -17.30 -0.63
CA ALA A 644 -31.97 -18.21 -1.01
C ALA A 644 -30.67 -17.44 -1.26
N PRO A 645 -29.61 -17.64 -0.46
CA PRO A 645 -28.32 -17.00 -0.73
C PRO A 645 -27.65 -17.62 -1.97
N MET A 646 -26.85 -16.81 -2.65
CA MET A 646 -25.97 -17.23 -3.76
C MET A 646 -24.58 -17.66 -3.29
N SER A 647 -24.17 -17.24 -2.09
CA SER A 647 -22.92 -17.64 -1.42
C SER A 647 -23.15 -17.74 0.09
N TRP A 648 -22.81 -18.87 0.69
CA TRP A 648 -23.03 -19.15 2.12
C TRP A 648 -21.90 -20.02 2.69
N SER A 649 -21.75 -20.01 4.00
CA SER A 649 -20.93 -20.95 4.77
C SER A 649 -21.85 -21.77 5.68
N GLY A 650 -21.56 -23.06 5.86
CA GLY A 650 -22.44 -23.96 6.61
C GLY A 650 -23.69 -24.36 5.82
N SER A 651 -24.84 -24.46 6.48
CA SER A 651 -26.10 -24.92 5.87
C SER A 651 -26.87 -23.78 5.19
N ARG A 652 -27.12 -23.91 3.89
CA ARG A 652 -27.99 -23.04 3.11
C ARG A 652 -29.42 -23.10 3.60
N ALA A 653 -29.90 -24.30 3.96
CA ALA A 653 -31.25 -24.49 4.49
C ALA A 653 -31.44 -23.71 5.80
N ALA A 654 -30.45 -23.73 6.70
CA ALA A 654 -30.51 -22.96 7.94
C ALA A 654 -30.55 -21.44 7.69
N VAL A 655 -29.79 -20.94 6.71
CA VAL A 655 -29.86 -19.52 6.30
C VAL A 655 -31.26 -19.17 5.76
N MET A 656 -31.80 -20.01 4.88
CA MET A 656 -33.13 -19.79 4.30
C MET A 656 -34.25 -19.80 5.35
N GLU A 657 -34.16 -20.65 6.38
CA GLU A 657 -35.13 -20.67 7.48
C GLU A 657 -35.08 -19.40 8.32
N ARG A 658 -33.88 -18.94 8.69
CA ARG A 658 -33.72 -17.69 9.44
C ARG A 658 -34.31 -16.50 8.67
N ARG A 659 -33.98 -16.40 7.38
CA ARG A 659 -34.52 -15.36 6.49
C ARG A 659 -36.04 -15.48 6.33
N LEU A 660 -36.59 -16.69 6.23
CA LEU A 660 -38.04 -16.91 6.11
C LEU A 660 -38.78 -16.47 7.37
N ALA A 661 -38.26 -16.81 8.55
CA ALA A 661 -38.85 -16.41 9.83
C ALA A 661 -39.00 -14.88 9.96
N VAL A 662 -38.05 -14.11 9.41
CA VAL A 662 -38.16 -12.64 9.36
C VAL A 662 -39.32 -12.18 8.49
N ILE A 663 -39.48 -12.75 7.29
CA ILE A 663 -40.60 -12.37 6.41
C ILE A 663 -41.95 -12.80 7.01
N GLU A 664 -42.00 -13.92 7.73
CA GLU A 664 -43.21 -14.39 8.42
C GLU A 664 -43.70 -13.41 9.49
N THR A 665 -42.83 -12.55 10.04
CA THR A 665 -43.25 -11.47 10.96
C THR A 665 -44.20 -10.45 10.31
N LEU A 666 -44.22 -10.36 8.98
CA LEU A 666 -45.15 -9.51 8.22
C LEU A 666 -46.55 -10.12 8.06
N GLN A 667 -46.82 -11.32 8.59
CA GLN A 667 -48.12 -11.97 8.44
C GLN A 667 -49.27 -11.14 9.06
N ASP A 668 -48.98 -10.39 10.12
CA ASP A 668 -49.93 -9.51 10.82
C ASP A 668 -49.93 -8.06 10.27
N HIS A 669 -49.40 -7.83 9.07
CA HIS A 669 -49.36 -6.51 8.45
C HIS A 669 -50.78 -5.93 8.24
N PRO A 670 -50.99 -4.60 8.40
CA PRO A 670 -52.32 -3.98 8.31
C PRO A 670 -53.04 -4.20 6.96
N ALA A 671 -52.29 -4.31 5.87
CA ALA A 671 -52.82 -4.68 4.55
C ALA A 671 -53.04 -6.21 4.50
N PRO A 672 -54.30 -6.70 4.46
CA PRO A 672 -54.59 -8.13 4.52
C PRO A 672 -53.98 -8.90 3.35
N GLU A 673 -53.78 -8.28 2.19
CA GLU A 673 -53.19 -8.88 1.00
C GLU A 673 -51.78 -9.44 1.27
N VAL A 674 -51.00 -8.78 2.14
CA VAL A 674 -49.67 -9.22 2.55
C VAL A 674 -49.73 -10.56 3.29
N GLY A 675 -50.56 -10.64 4.33
CA GLY A 675 -50.73 -11.87 5.13
C GLY A 675 -51.26 -13.04 4.29
N HIS A 676 -52.20 -12.77 3.37
CA HIS A 676 -52.69 -13.78 2.43
C HIS A 676 -51.58 -14.29 1.49
N LYS A 677 -50.75 -13.39 0.95
CA LYS A 677 -49.65 -13.74 0.04
C LYS A 677 -48.59 -14.60 0.73
N ILE A 678 -48.18 -14.24 1.95
CA ILE A 678 -47.24 -15.00 2.77
C ILE A 678 -47.81 -16.39 3.05
N SER A 679 -49.05 -16.47 3.55
CA SER A 679 -49.72 -17.75 3.88
C SER A 679 -49.83 -18.69 2.67
N ARG A 680 -49.95 -18.13 1.47
CA ARG A 680 -50.00 -18.89 0.21
C ARG A 680 -48.65 -19.47 -0.21
N LEU A 681 -47.55 -18.71 -0.05
CA LEU A 681 -46.24 -19.07 -0.62
C LEU A 681 -45.31 -19.79 0.37
N VAL A 682 -45.45 -19.55 1.66
CA VAL A 682 -44.63 -20.16 2.73
C VAL A 682 -44.59 -21.69 2.67
N PRO A 683 -45.71 -22.43 2.47
CA PRO A 683 -45.67 -23.90 2.44
C PRO A 683 -44.72 -24.48 1.38
N ASP A 684 -44.75 -23.93 0.17
CA ASP A 684 -43.89 -24.37 -0.94
C ASP A 684 -42.42 -24.05 -0.67
N ILE A 685 -42.14 -22.91 -0.03
CA ILE A 685 -40.80 -22.49 0.36
C ILE A 685 -40.23 -23.43 1.44
N ARG A 686 -41.03 -23.77 2.47
CA ARG A 686 -40.62 -24.73 3.52
C ARG A 686 -40.31 -26.10 2.92
N ALA A 687 -41.15 -26.59 2.00
CA ALA A 687 -40.88 -27.83 1.28
C ALA A 687 -39.60 -27.78 0.41
N ARG A 688 -39.20 -26.59 -0.08
CA ARG A 688 -37.91 -26.40 -0.77
C ARG A 688 -36.74 -26.41 0.20
N ILE A 689 -36.86 -25.75 1.35
CA ILE A 689 -35.86 -25.75 2.43
C ILE A 689 -35.58 -27.18 2.91
N ASP A 690 -36.62 -27.97 3.16
CA ASP A 690 -36.46 -29.36 3.62
C ASP A 690 -35.71 -30.24 2.61
N ARG A 691 -35.98 -30.06 1.31
CA ARG A 691 -35.24 -30.75 0.24
C ARG A 691 -33.76 -30.37 0.21
N ILE A 692 -33.43 -29.09 0.40
CA ILE A 692 -32.04 -28.62 0.45
C ILE A 692 -31.34 -29.23 1.67
N ARG A 693 -31.98 -29.22 2.84
CA ARG A 693 -31.45 -29.83 4.06
C ARG A 693 -31.15 -31.32 3.89
N GLN A 694 -32.07 -32.06 3.26
CA GLN A 694 -31.86 -33.48 2.98
C GLN A 694 -30.65 -33.72 2.06
N ALA A 695 -30.49 -32.90 1.02
CA ALA A 695 -29.34 -32.97 0.12
C ALA A 695 -28.01 -32.65 0.83
N GLU A 696 -27.97 -31.61 1.69
CA GLU A 696 -26.78 -31.25 2.49
C GLU A 696 -26.36 -32.38 3.45
N GLN A 697 -27.33 -33.06 4.07
CA GLN A 697 -27.05 -34.20 4.96
C GLN A 697 -26.47 -35.40 4.20
N GLU A 698 -26.92 -35.64 2.97
CA GLU A 698 -26.42 -36.74 2.14
C GLU A 698 -25.00 -36.47 1.63
N GLU A 699 -24.71 -35.25 1.15
CA GLU A 699 -23.35 -34.83 0.78
C GLU A 699 -22.36 -34.90 1.95
N GLY A 700 -22.80 -34.54 3.17
CA GLY A 700 -21.99 -34.67 4.39
C GLY A 700 -21.61 -36.12 4.66
N ARG A 701 -22.58 -37.05 4.57
CA ARG A 701 -22.34 -38.50 4.74
C ARG A 701 -21.37 -39.06 3.69
N GLU A 702 -21.49 -38.63 2.43
CA GLU A 702 -20.60 -39.08 1.36
C GLU A 702 -19.16 -38.56 1.51
N ARG A 703 -18.97 -37.36 2.04
CA ARG A 703 -17.64 -36.81 2.33
C ARG A 703 -16.96 -37.56 3.47
N ASP A 704 -17.67 -37.79 4.57
CA ASP A 704 -17.10 -38.45 5.76
C ASP A 704 -16.69 -39.91 5.46
N GLN A 705 -17.35 -40.58 4.51
CA GLN A 705 -17.02 -41.94 4.06
C GLN A 705 -15.79 -42.06 3.12
N ARG A 706 -15.20 -40.94 2.67
CA ARG A 706 -14.00 -40.94 1.81
C ARG A 706 -12.69 -40.61 2.55
N PHE A 707 -12.77 -40.26 3.82
CA PHE A 707 -11.62 -39.94 4.69
C PHE A 707 -11.28 -41.06 5.68
N GLU A 708 -12.10 -42.11 5.75
CA GLU A 708 -11.75 -43.43 6.29
C GLU A 708 -11.23 -44.34 5.17
#